data_AF-A0A935JKU0-F1
#
_entry.id   AF-A0A935JKU0-F1
#
_cell.length_a   1.000
_cell.length_b   1.000
_cell.length_c   1.000
_cell.angle_alpha   90.00
_cell.angle_beta   90.00
_cell.angle_gamma   90.00
#
_symmetry.space_group_name_H-M   'P 1'
#
loop_
_entity.id
_entity.type
_entity.pdbx_description
1 polymer ?
#
loop_
_entity_poly.entity_id
_entity_poly.type
_entity_poly.pdbx_seq_one_letter_code
_entity_poly.pdbx_strand_id
1 'polypeptide(L)'
;MKIREITLQLFIIFLGFIGLQAQNISLSELKQSQKSPLNQVFYDYKLVKIDFDQLKSGMSSRGNQHFLTLKHPDFVWNLELFEREVYTSDYLLRVGTDRGVQEFRRRPDIHSLIGYLKTPRGGDVRMTIADHFIAGMIKEGGATFFIEQANGIDPSYSDDVLVIYDSEKIFQNPSIECGFDKYIKNKQQFIEQSEEKVNNSRNHCLQVEIAIANDFTVFQKRGSVANVENWNNTILTLLGDNYDNEFQHSIEFVQSASFVATSAATDPWNGINNINTHLDKHVSWGNGGGYGAGYDVATAWTTKYTNGAVGLAWLGVICNNLRYNVCSDYGGSNNCIRQLQAHELGHNFNADHDGSGQPYIMAPAVNCTSTWSSNSISRINAHINSRGCLSVCSGGSAPVADFYGNPVSGCVPFSVNFFDLSTNDPTGWAWTFPGGTPSSSNQQNPVVTYKTFGTFDVTLRVSNAFGSNSVTFSKYIEANDKPKANFSKVIVSRTVYFTNLTLYGSTYEWDFGDGETSNDLDPIHEYQNDGVYDVVLRAENDCGVNEFKMKITIVTVPIALFSADTTFGCTSFKVKFINLSSTNVTSWTWTFPGGVPSTSSLFEPIVEYKNPGSFDVKLVARNSKYSATSEKLNYIKADSTPVADFTFQENGTIISFTDKSKFSRTMHWDFGDGKTSTEQNPTHEYLPGIYQAKQIIENACGRDTFIQEIIIGTGLIAGFSSDFQKGCIPFEVHFKNTSVGASSYQWSFPGGTPSSSIDKDPVVTYNSVGIYDVSLKVKGNGDSVTIDKQQFVSVGDNPEAAFQKSITGFSVFFNDQSKLGASYLWEFGDTKTSTEVSPTHLYSAEGDYNVRLIVTNDCGSDTMNQLVAVYLVPKVDFIADSTIICGFGEVQFTSKTSADVNSWSWIFDGASPDTSSSKNPVVYYDKKGIYSVKLTVRNSNGENSLIRQSYIRVISPVLCPENIIYKNSELNGDIIYPIKKQDSEGIKIFPNPFNGILNISGLDVQDKNLIKIYNYLGEVVYSHVAVPDQSSIKLNLNDLKAGSYIISIENKKSTITRAIFLSR
;
A
#
# COMPACT_ATOMS: atom_id res chain seq x y z
N MET A 1 -10.66 56.59 -40.00
CA MET A 1 -10.47 58.01 -39.63
C MET A 1 -11.29 58.27 -38.37
N LYS A 2 -10.70 58.95 -37.38
CA LYS A 2 -11.21 59.26 -36.02
C LYS A 2 -12.74 59.24 -35.84
N ILE A 3 -13.24 58.29 -35.02
CA ILE A 3 -14.36 58.34 -34.04
C ILE A 3 -14.48 56.90 -33.48
N ARG A 4 -13.59 56.52 -32.53
CA ARG A 4 -13.74 55.31 -31.70
C ARG A 4 -12.78 55.23 -30.49
N GLU A 5 -12.31 56.38 -29.98
CA GLU A 5 -11.45 56.48 -28.79
C GLU A 5 -11.95 57.51 -27.75
N ILE A 6 -13.17 58.04 -27.88
CA ILE A 6 -13.77 59.00 -26.93
C ILE A 6 -15.11 58.45 -26.41
N THR A 7 -15.10 57.20 -25.94
CA THR A 7 -16.26 56.59 -25.26
C THR A 7 -15.85 55.58 -24.18
N LEU A 8 -14.57 55.55 -23.78
CA LEU A 8 -14.04 54.71 -22.70
C LEU A 8 -13.32 55.52 -21.59
N GLN A 9 -13.20 56.85 -21.73
CA GLN A 9 -12.65 57.76 -20.71
C GLN A 9 -13.69 58.69 -20.07
N LEU A 10 -14.95 58.64 -20.50
CA LEU A 10 -16.06 59.44 -19.94
C LEU A 10 -17.05 58.63 -19.10
N PHE A 11 -16.87 57.31 -18.99
CA PHE A 11 -17.67 56.42 -18.12
C PHE A 11 -17.01 56.13 -16.76
N ILE A 12 -15.84 56.73 -16.49
CA ILE A 12 -15.04 56.52 -15.26
C ILE A 12 -15.04 57.77 -14.35
N ILE A 13 -15.63 58.88 -14.79
CA ILE A 13 -15.61 60.18 -14.07
C ILE A 13 -16.99 60.57 -13.48
N PHE A 14 -18.01 59.70 -13.60
CA PHE A 14 -19.34 59.94 -13.02
C PHE A 14 -19.88 58.80 -12.13
N LEU A 15 -18.98 57.98 -11.60
CA LEU A 15 -19.24 57.10 -10.44
C LEU A 15 -18.27 57.45 -9.29
N GLY A 16 -18.18 58.76 -9.01
CA GLY A 16 -17.66 59.27 -7.74
C GLY A 16 -18.61 58.99 -6.58
N PHE A 17 -19.08 57.75 -6.44
CA PHE A 17 -19.57 57.29 -5.15
C PHE A 17 -18.38 57.34 -4.20
N ILE A 18 -18.54 58.12 -3.12
CA ILE A 18 -17.66 58.04 -1.96
C ILE A 18 -17.95 56.68 -1.33
N GLY A 19 -17.29 55.65 -1.84
CA GLY A 19 -17.28 54.33 -1.22
C GLY A 19 -16.66 54.49 0.16
N LEU A 20 -17.47 54.32 1.20
CA LEU A 20 -17.03 54.35 2.59
C LEU A 20 -15.97 53.24 2.77
N GLN A 21 -14.69 53.63 2.69
CA GLN A 21 -13.60 52.74 3.02
C GLN A 21 -13.63 52.47 4.52
N ALA A 22 -13.45 51.21 4.91
CA ALA A 22 -13.43 50.83 6.31
C ALA A 22 -12.26 51.51 7.04
N GLN A 23 -12.54 52.12 8.18
CA GLN A 23 -11.51 52.70 9.03
C GLN A 23 -10.71 51.58 9.69
N ASN A 24 -9.40 51.56 9.45
CA ASN A 24 -8.50 50.64 10.13
C ASN A 24 -8.27 51.10 11.57
N ILE A 25 -8.36 50.18 12.52
CA ILE A 25 -8.09 50.37 13.94
C ILE A 25 -7.06 49.32 14.35
N SER A 26 -5.94 49.80 14.88
CA SER A 26 -4.79 48.95 15.20
C SER A 26 -4.90 48.41 16.64
N LEU A 27 -4.71 47.11 16.81
CA LEU A 27 -4.65 46.44 18.11
C LEU A 27 -3.23 45.89 18.33
N SER A 28 -2.51 46.44 19.31
CA SER A 28 -1.14 46.00 19.64
C SER A 28 -1.14 45.07 20.86
N GLU A 29 -0.63 43.85 20.70
CA GLU A 29 -0.58 42.84 21.77
C GLU A 29 0.33 43.24 22.93
N LEU A 30 -0.13 42.96 24.15
CA LEU A 30 0.57 43.19 25.41
C LEU A 30 0.94 41.87 26.07
N LYS A 31 2.03 41.87 26.86
CA LYS A 31 2.42 40.68 27.62
C LYS A 31 1.48 40.47 28.81
N GLN A 32 0.91 39.27 28.91
CA GLN A 32 0.14 38.83 30.06
C GLN A 32 0.99 38.85 31.34
N SER A 33 0.39 39.25 32.47
CA SER A 33 1.00 39.15 33.80
C SER A 33 0.61 37.83 34.46
N GLN A 34 1.58 37.06 34.96
CA GLN A 34 1.30 35.79 35.67
C GLN A 34 0.48 35.95 36.97
N LYS A 35 0.29 37.19 37.46
CA LYS A 35 -0.47 37.49 38.69
C LYS A 35 -1.75 38.32 38.47
N SER A 36 -2.20 38.53 37.23
CA SER A 36 -3.44 39.29 37.00
C SER A 36 -4.68 38.48 37.40
N PRO A 37 -5.72 39.10 38.02
CA PRO A 37 -7.06 38.56 38.17
C PRO A 37 -7.68 38.02 36.88
N LEU A 38 -7.28 38.50 35.70
CA LEU A 38 -7.71 37.96 34.40
C LEU A 38 -7.46 36.44 34.29
N ASN A 39 -6.37 35.93 34.88
CA ASN A 39 -6.02 34.50 34.90
C ASN A 39 -6.92 33.65 35.81
N GLN A 40 -7.85 34.27 36.55
CA GLN A 40 -8.88 33.58 37.34
C GLN A 40 -10.23 33.52 36.60
N VAL A 41 -10.39 34.34 35.55
CA VAL A 41 -11.61 34.40 34.73
C VAL A 41 -11.41 33.64 33.40
N PHE A 42 -10.24 33.77 32.78
CA PHE A 42 -9.95 33.19 31.47
C PHE A 42 -8.82 32.16 31.54
N TYR A 43 -8.96 31.04 30.81
CA TYR A 43 -7.87 30.08 30.62
C TYR A 43 -7.08 30.32 29.32
N ASP A 44 -7.64 31.07 28.37
CA ASP A 44 -6.91 31.64 27.23
C ASP A 44 -7.53 32.99 26.83
N TYR A 45 -6.69 33.99 26.58
CA TYR A 45 -7.11 35.35 26.21
C TYR A 45 -5.95 36.14 25.60
N LYS A 46 -6.28 37.17 24.82
CA LYS A 46 -5.34 38.19 24.33
C LYS A 46 -5.54 39.48 25.09
N LEU A 47 -4.44 40.07 25.53
CA LEU A 47 -4.42 41.41 26.11
C LEU A 47 -3.90 42.36 25.03
N VAL A 48 -4.69 43.33 24.60
CA VAL A 48 -4.33 44.26 23.52
C VAL A 48 -4.53 45.71 23.94
N LYS A 49 -3.76 46.62 23.36
CA LYS A 49 -3.97 48.06 23.48
C LYS A 49 -4.64 48.59 22.20
N ILE A 50 -5.67 49.40 22.33
CA ILE A 50 -6.41 50.01 21.21
C ILE A 50 -6.01 51.48 20.99
N ASP A 51 -6.04 51.92 19.74
CA ASP A 51 -5.97 53.34 19.37
C ASP A 51 -7.39 53.94 19.27
N PHE A 52 -7.78 54.73 20.27
CA PHE A 52 -9.09 55.38 20.31
C PHE A 52 -9.26 56.54 19.33
N ASP A 53 -8.18 57.18 18.86
CA ASP A 53 -8.27 58.22 17.83
C ASP A 53 -8.63 57.59 16.47
N GLN A 54 -8.08 56.40 16.17
CA GLN A 54 -8.49 55.59 15.01
C GLN A 54 -9.96 55.16 15.12
N LEU A 55 -10.43 54.74 16.29
CA LEU A 55 -11.83 54.36 16.52
C LEU A 55 -12.78 55.55 16.30
N LYS A 56 -12.45 56.71 16.89
CA LYS A 56 -13.21 57.96 16.78
C LYS A 56 -13.30 58.48 15.35
N SER A 57 -12.23 58.33 14.56
CA SER A 57 -12.24 58.61 13.11
C SER A 57 -13.27 57.76 12.37
N GLY A 58 -13.37 56.47 12.70
CA GLY A 58 -14.32 55.54 12.06
C GLY A 58 -15.78 55.86 12.36
N MET A 59 -16.08 56.19 13.62
CA MET A 59 -17.41 56.62 14.07
C MET A 59 -17.83 57.99 13.53
N SER A 60 -16.90 58.80 13.00
CA SER A 60 -17.20 60.13 12.43
C SER A 60 -17.80 60.09 11.01
N SER A 61 -18.19 58.90 10.53
CA SER A 61 -18.78 58.70 9.20
C SER A 61 -20.26 59.16 9.15
N ARG A 62 -20.71 59.70 8.00
CA ARG A 62 -22.07 60.25 7.86
C ARG A 62 -23.11 59.15 7.60
N GLY A 63 -23.88 58.79 8.62
CA GLY A 63 -25.06 57.92 8.52
C GLY A 63 -25.20 56.97 9.71
N ASN A 64 -26.21 56.13 9.69
CA ASN A 64 -26.46 55.10 10.72
C ASN A 64 -25.67 53.79 10.45
N GLN A 65 -24.63 53.83 9.60
CA GLN A 65 -23.87 52.66 9.17
C GLN A 65 -22.38 52.99 9.17
N HIS A 66 -21.58 52.12 9.79
CA HIS A 66 -20.14 52.29 9.99
C HIS A 66 -19.37 51.06 9.49
N PHE A 67 -18.18 51.31 8.95
CA PHE A 67 -17.29 50.27 8.45
C PHE A 67 -15.97 50.36 9.21
N LEU A 68 -15.69 49.37 10.06
CA LEU A 68 -14.52 49.35 10.93
C LEU A 68 -13.69 48.09 10.63
N THR A 69 -12.36 48.19 10.60
CA THR A 69 -11.47 47.03 10.48
C THR A 69 -10.55 46.95 11.70
N LEU A 70 -10.85 46.05 12.64
CA LEU A 70 -9.98 45.75 13.77
C LEU A 70 -8.81 44.87 13.29
N LYS A 71 -7.57 45.33 13.51
CA LYS A 71 -6.35 44.64 13.03
C LYS A 71 -5.46 44.18 14.16
N HIS A 72 -5.30 42.86 14.27
CA HIS A 72 -4.30 42.17 15.08
C HIS A 72 -3.41 41.30 14.16
N PRO A 73 -2.18 40.92 14.54
CA PRO A 73 -1.37 40.00 13.74
C PRO A 73 -2.05 38.64 13.45
N ASP A 74 -2.89 38.15 14.37
CA ASP A 74 -3.56 36.85 14.26
C ASP A 74 -4.95 36.90 13.61
N PHE A 75 -5.61 38.07 13.57
CA PHE A 75 -6.98 38.22 13.06
C PHE A 75 -7.24 39.62 12.50
N VAL A 76 -8.09 39.69 11.46
CA VAL A 76 -8.51 40.94 10.84
C VAL A 76 -10.03 40.93 10.69
N TRP A 77 -10.72 41.65 11.57
CA TRP A 77 -12.17 41.69 11.59
C TRP A 77 -12.69 42.91 10.84
N ASN A 78 -13.27 42.69 9.66
CA ASN A 78 -13.94 43.70 8.85
C ASN A 78 -15.41 43.79 9.23
N LEU A 79 -15.76 44.74 10.09
CA LEU A 79 -17.09 44.93 10.65
C LEU A 79 -17.93 45.85 9.76
N GLU A 80 -19.15 45.43 9.44
CA GLU A 80 -20.23 46.32 9.00
C GLU A 80 -21.20 46.47 10.17
N LEU A 81 -21.32 47.69 10.70
CA LEU A 81 -22.07 48.02 11.90
C LEU A 81 -23.18 49.02 11.58
N PHE A 82 -24.29 48.93 12.31
CA PHE A 82 -25.45 49.79 12.19
C PHE A 82 -25.86 50.31 13.57
N GLU A 83 -26.22 51.58 13.62
CA GLU A 83 -26.77 52.21 14.84
C GLU A 83 -28.10 51.58 15.22
N ARG A 84 -28.19 51.18 16.49
CA ARG A 84 -29.38 50.59 17.10
C ARG A 84 -29.72 51.36 18.36
N GLU A 85 -30.92 51.94 18.37
CA GLU A 85 -31.41 52.61 19.56
C GLU A 85 -31.70 51.59 20.67
N VAL A 86 -31.05 51.76 21.83
CA VAL A 86 -31.27 50.95 23.03
C VAL A 86 -31.77 51.79 24.20
N TYR A 87 -32.22 53.02 23.95
CA TYR A 87 -32.84 53.90 24.93
C TYR A 87 -34.27 54.27 24.49
N THR A 88 -35.19 54.46 25.43
CA THR A 88 -36.47 55.09 25.08
C THR A 88 -36.26 56.57 24.74
N SER A 89 -37.18 57.16 23.98
CA SER A 89 -37.12 58.59 23.60
C SER A 89 -37.15 59.57 24.79
N ASP A 90 -37.59 59.08 25.95
CA ASP A 90 -37.73 59.80 27.22
C ASP A 90 -36.73 59.32 28.30
N TYR A 91 -35.68 58.56 27.93
CA TYR A 91 -34.70 58.01 28.86
C TYR A 91 -34.17 59.03 29.89
N LEU A 92 -34.20 58.62 31.16
CA LEU A 92 -33.78 59.43 32.29
C LEU A 92 -32.62 58.76 33.07
N LEU A 93 -31.46 59.43 33.12
CA LEU A 93 -30.38 59.09 34.06
C LEU A 93 -30.57 59.87 35.37
N ARG A 94 -30.57 59.16 36.50
CA ARG A 94 -30.60 59.73 37.84
C ARG A 94 -29.31 59.41 38.60
N VAL A 95 -28.62 60.44 39.09
CA VAL A 95 -27.37 60.27 39.84
C VAL A 95 -27.59 60.69 41.29
N GLY A 96 -27.50 59.74 42.21
CA GLY A 96 -27.51 60.00 43.64
C GLY A 96 -26.18 60.61 44.07
N THR A 97 -26.19 61.89 44.43
CA THR A 97 -25.00 62.63 44.92
C THR A 97 -25.24 63.15 46.34
N ASP A 98 -24.17 63.57 47.04
CA ASP A 98 -24.30 64.15 48.39
C ASP A 98 -25.10 65.48 48.43
N ARG A 99 -25.49 66.01 47.26
CA ARG A 99 -26.40 67.16 47.10
C ARG A 99 -27.86 66.75 46.78
N GLY A 100 -28.16 65.46 46.83
CA GLY A 100 -29.43 64.87 46.37
C GLY A 100 -29.32 64.20 45.00
N VAL A 101 -30.47 63.76 44.48
CA VAL A 101 -30.58 63.14 43.15
C VAL A 101 -30.56 64.20 42.06
N GLN A 102 -29.69 64.04 41.08
CA GLN A 102 -29.59 64.89 39.89
C GLN A 102 -30.06 64.13 38.66
N GLU A 103 -30.70 64.82 37.71
CA GLU A 103 -31.32 64.23 36.52
C GLU A 103 -30.64 64.69 35.24
N PHE A 104 -30.34 63.74 34.35
CA PHE A 104 -29.62 63.94 33.10
C PHE A 104 -30.34 63.20 31.96
N ARG A 105 -30.13 63.68 30.73
CA ARG A 105 -30.61 63.03 29.50
C ARG A 105 -29.55 62.08 28.95
N ARG A 106 -29.95 61.21 28.01
CA ARG A 106 -29.06 60.32 27.25
C ARG A 106 -27.79 61.06 26.78
N ARG A 107 -26.64 60.42 26.99
CA ARG A 107 -25.35 60.80 26.40
C ARG A 107 -25.32 60.53 24.88
N PRO A 108 -25.03 61.52 24.03
CA PRO A 108 -25.02 61.35 22.57
C PRO A 108 -23.78 60.63 22.05
N ASP A 109 -22.77 60.39 22.89
CA ASP A 109 -21.53 59.70 22.54
C ASP A 109 -21.58 58.18 22.76
N ILE A 110 -22.69 57.63 23.28
CA ILE A 110 -22.86 56.18 23.42
C ILE A 110 -23.57 55.63 22.17
N HIS A 111 -22.79 54.88 21.39
CA HIS A 111 -23.22 54.18 20.17
C HIS A 111 -23.43 52.70 20.49
N SER A 112 -24.65 52.20 20.25
CA SER A 112 -25.01 50.80 20.43
C SER A 112 -25.21 50.19 19.05
N LEU A 113 -24.40 49.21 18.71
CA LEU A 113 -24.20 48.78 17.34
C LEU A 113 -24.53 47.30 17.19
N ILE A 114 -25.33 46.99 16.17
CA ILE A 114 -25.49 45.62 15.65
C ILE A 114 -24.86 45.53 14.27
N GLY A 115 -24.41 44.36 13.85
CA GLY A 115 -23.69 44.25 12.59
C GLY A 115 -23.26 42.84 12.26
N TYR A 116 -22.35 42.72 11.31
CA TYR A 116 -21.78 41.45 10.90
C TYR A 116 -20.33 41.55 10.43
N LEU A 117 -19.63 40.42 10.54
CA LEU A 117 -18.26 40.27 10.06
C LEU A 117 -18.24 39.94 8.56
N LYS A 118 -17.57 40.75 7.74
CA LYS A 118 -17.43 40.57 6.28
C LYS A 118 -16.40 39.48 5.91
N THR A 119 -16.66 38.24 6.28
CA THR A 119 -15.90 37.07 5.79
C THR A 119 -16.87 35.94 5.40
N PRO A 120 -16.48 34.97 4.56
CA PRO A 120 -17.32 33.80 4.24
C PRO A 120 -17.66 32.90 5.43
N ARG A 121 -17.12 33.18 6.62
CA ARG A 121 -17.38 32.50 7.89
C ARG A 121 -17.81 33.46 9.01
N GLY A 122 -18.09 34.72 8.67
CA GLY A 122 -18.45 35.75 9.64
C GLY A 122 -19.93 35.67 10.00
N GLY A 123 -20.22 35.91 11.29
CA GLY A 123 -21.58 36.00 11.82
C GLY A 123 -21.84 37.37 12.45
N ASP A 124 -22.74 37.38 13.43
CA ASP A 124 -23.23 38.59 14.10
C ASP A 124 -22.15 39.31 14.90
N VAL A 125 -22.29 40.62 14.98
CA VAL A 125 -21.48 41.52 15.78
C VAL A 125 -22.43 42.38 16.62
N ARG A 126 -22.15 42.53 17.91
CA ARG A 126 -22.88 43.41 18.83
C ARG A 126 -21.87 44.18 19.66
N MET A 127 -21.94 45.51 19.68
CA MET A 127 -20.86 46.33 20.24
C MET A 127 -21.38 47.66 20.81
N THR A 128 -20.84 48.07 21.94
CA THR A 128 -20.98 49.42 22.47
C THR A 128 -19.66 50.17 22.26
N ILE A 129 -19.72 51.32 21.61
CA ILE A 129 -18.59 52.25 21.45
C ILE A 129 -18.99 53.58 22.09
N ALA A 130 -18.11 54.15 22.91
CA ALA A 130 -18.28 55.49 23.46
C ALA A 130 -16.91 56.19 23.62
N ASP A 131 -16.88 57.41 24.15
CA ASP A 131 -15.60 58.09 24.40
C ASP A 131 -14.72 57.26 25.35
N HIS A 132 -13.52 56.92 24.87
CA HIS A 132 -12.53 56.04 25.52
C HIS A 132 -13.11 54.68 25.99
N PHE A 133 -14.10 54.14 25.26
CA PHE A 133 -14.76 52.89 25.61
C PHE A 133 -15.11 52.04 24.38
N ILE A 134 -14.84 50.73 24.47
CA ILE A 134 -15.30 49.72 23.52
C ILE A 134 -15.50 48.38 24.24
N ALA A 135 -16.66 47.76 24.02
CA ALA A 135 -16.91 46.39 24.44
C ALA A 135 -17.97 45.73 23.53
N GLY A 136 -17.91 44.41 23.34
CA GLY A 136 -18.83 43.72 22.43
C GLY A 136 -18.48 42.26 22.19
N MET A 137 -19.15 41.68 21.19
CA MET A 137 -18.96 40.32 20.70
C MET A 137 -18.90 40.26 19.16
N ILE A 138 -18.19 39.27 18.62
CA ILE A 138 -18.01 39.00 17.18
C ILE A 138 -18.07 37.48 16.98
N LYS A 139 -19.01 36.99 16.14
CA LYS A 139 -19.07 35.58 15.75
C LYS A 139 -18.22 35.32 14.50
N GLU A 140 -17.32 34.33 14.54
CA GLU A 140 -16.51 33.91 13.40
C GLU A 140 -16.24 32.39 13.44
N GLY A 141 -16.53 31.69 12.33
CA GLY A 141 -16.13 30.29 12.13
C GLY A 141 -16.75 29.29 13.11
N GLY A 142 -17.82 29.67 13.82
CA GLY A 142 -18.46 28.88 14.87
C GLY A 142 -18.07 29.31 16.30
N ALA A 143 -17.02 30.12 16.47
CA ALA A 143 -16.64 30.70 17.76
C ALA A 143 -17.28 32.08 17.98
N THR A 144 -17.45 32.48 19.24
CA THR A 144 -17.90 33.83 19.62
C THR A 144 -16.81 34.52 20.42
N PHE A 145 -16.18 35.53 19.84
CA PHE A 145 -15.14 36.32 20.50
C PHE A 145 -15.74 37.52 21.20
N PHE A 146 -15.34 37.78 22.44
CA PHE A 146 -15.71 38.95 23.22
C PHE A 146 -14.54 39.93 23.29
N ILE A 147 -14.87 41.21 23.36
CA ILE A 147 -13.95 42.34 23.56
C ILE A 147 -14.43 43.12 24.77
N GLU A 148 -13.58 43.34 25.77
CA GLU A 148 -13.94 44.04 27.01
C GLU A 148 -12.76 44.89 27.51
N GLN A 149 -13.03 45.99 28.23
CA GLN A 149 -11.94 46.72 28.91
C GLN A 149 -11.40 45.90 30.08
N ALA A 150 -10.08 45.67 30.09
CA ALA A 150 -9.42 44.85 31.11
C ALA A 150 -9.58 45.43 32.54
N ASN A 151 -9.69 46.76 32.64
CA ASN A 151 -9.92 47.49 33.89
C ASN A 151 -11.25 47.13 34.59
N GLY A 152 -12.22 46.55 33.87
CA GLY A 152 -13.48 46.05 34.42
C GLY A 152 -13.34 44.77 35.26
N ILE A 153 -12.22 44.06 35.15
CA ILE A 153 -11.89 42.84 35.90
C ILE A 153 -10.66 43.07 36.79
N ASP A 154 -9.62 43.71 36.25
CA ASP A 154 -8.38 44.07 36.96
C ASP A 154 -8.16 45.60 36.89
N PRO A 155 -8.58 46.37 37.92
CA PRO A 155 -8.49 47.84 37.93
C PRO A 155 -7.07 48.42 37.85
N SER A 156 -6.02 47.60 37.75
CA SER A 156 -4.65 48.08 37.51
C SER A 156 -4.36 48.44 36.05
N TYR A 157 -5.23 48.06 35.10
CA TYR A 157 -5.12 48.42 33.68
C TYR A 157 -5.75 49.78 33.36
N SER A 158 -5.28 50.42 32.29
CA SER A 158 -5.94 51.58 31.66
C SER A 158 -7.16 51.17 30.84
N ASP A 159 -8.01 52.15 30.53
CA ASP A 159 -9.20 52.05 29.68
C ASP A 159 -8.89 51.67 28.21
N ASP A 160 -7.71 52.04 27.72
CA ASP A 160 -7.20 51.65 26.41
C ASP A 160 -6.63 50.22 26.32
N VAL A 161 -6.70 49.43 27.39
CA VAL A 161 -6.33 48.01 27.41
C VAL A 161 -7.58 47.13 27.39
N LEU A 162 -7.66 46.29 26.37
CA LEU A 162 -8.76 45.36 26.14
C LEU A 162 -8.32 43.93 26.38
N VAL A 163 -9.22 43.12 26.94
CA VAL A 163 -9.15 41.67 26.91
C VAL A 163 -10.02 41.15 25.77
N ILE A 164 -9.46 40.27 24.95
CA ILE A 164 -10.14 39.59 23.84
C ILE A 164 -10.06 38.09 24.09
N TYR A 165 -11.20 37.41 24.15
CA TYR A 165 -11.28 35.99 24.47
C TYR A 165 -12.42 35.32 23.70
N ASP A 166 -12.31 34.02 23.44
CA ASP A 166 -13.43 33.22 22.92
C ASP A 166 -14.33 32.79 24.09
N SER A 167 -15.64 32.86 23.89
CA SER A 167 -16.72 32.44 24.80
C SER A 167 -16.49 31.10 25.52
N GLU A 168 -15.81 30.14 24.89
CA GLU A 168 -15.48 28.84 25.51
C GLU A 168 -14.26 28.90 26.42
N LYS A 169 -13.47 29.98 26.41
CA LYS A 169 -12.14 30.12 27.05
C LYS A 169 -12.19 30.70 28.47
N ILE A 170 -13.32 30.52 29.14
CA ILE A 170 -13.67 31.07 30.46
C ILE A 170 -13.67 29.96 31.52
N PHE A 171 -13.25 30.25 32.75
CA PHE A 171 -13.43 29.35 33.89
C PHE A 171 -14.88 29.41 34.40
N GLN A 172 -15.57 28.26 34.42
CA GLN A 172 -16.83 28.10 35.12
C GLN A 172 -16.59 27.84 36.61
N ASN A 173 -17.27 28.59 37.49
CA ASN A 173 -17.22 28.37 38.94
C ASN A 173 -18.56 27.80 39.43
N PRO A 174 -18.65 26.50 39.76
CA PRO A 174 -19.90 25.88 40.20
C PRO A 174 -20.36 26.35 41.60
N SER A 175 -19.57 27.16 42.29
CA SER A 175 -19.97 27.82 43.57
C SER A 175 -20.79 29.09 43.33
N ILE A 176 -20.95 29.52 42.07
CA ILE A 176 -21.69 30.71 41.67
C ILE A 176 -23.01 30.26 41.04
N GLU A 177 -24.09 30.49 41.77
CA GLU A 177 -25.44 30.01 41.43
C GLU A 177 -26.45 31.18 41.40
N CYS A 178 -27.55 31.00 40.69
CA CYS A 178 -28.72 31.86 40.80
C CYS A 178 -29.58 31.43 42.01
N GLY A 179 -30.17 32.39 42.70
CA GLY A 179 -30.85 32.15 43.98
C GLY A 179 -32.16 31.37 43.85
N PHE A 180 -32.12 30.04 43.96
CA PHE A 180 -33.35 29.24 44.08
C PHE A 180 -33.80 29.08 45.54
N ASP A 181 -34.86 29.79 45.93
CA ASP A 181 -35.47 29.62 47.26
C ASP A 181 -36.99 29.41 47.16
N LYS A 182 -37.48 28.55 48.04
CA LYS A 182 -38.90 28.37 48.40
C LYS A 182 -39.57 29.70 48.74
N TYR A 183 -38.78 30.69 49.17
CA TYR A 183 -39.15 32.10 49.32
C TYR A 183 -39.94 32.67 48.13
N ILE A 184 -39.47 32.46 46.89
CA ILE A 184 -40.11 33.02 45.69
C ILE A 184 -41.45 32.32 45.41
N LYS A 185 -41.46 30.98 45.42
CA LYS A 185 -42.68 30.17 45.16
C LYS A 185 -43.77 30.39 46.22
N ASN A 186 -43.41 30.64 47.48
CA ASN A 186 -44.39 30.90 48.55
C ASN A 186 -45.06 32.28 48.44
N LYS A 187 -44.38 33.32 47.90
CA LYS A 187 -44.98 34.66 47.69
C LYS A 187 -45.78 34.76 46.39
N GLN A 188 -45.54 33.86 45.43
CA GLN A 188 -46.21 33.83 44.12
C GLN A 188 -47.73 33.57 44.20
N GLN A 189 -48.21 32.92 45.27
CA GLN A 189 -49.64 32.60 45.50
C GLN A 189 -50.59 33.81 45.65
N PHE A 190 -50.08 35.06 45.58
CA PHE A 190 -50.87 36.28 45.72
C PHE A 190 -51.12 37.05 44.41
N ILE A 191 -50.66 36.58 43.24
CA ILE A 191 -50.52 37.42 42.02
C ILE A 191 -51.34 36.92 40.81
N GLU A 192 -52.23 35.94 40.98
CA GLU A 192 -53.09 35.41 39.90
C GLU A 192 -54.29 36.32 39.51
N GLN A 193 -54.31 37.60 39.91
CA GLN A 193 -55.44 38.51 39.66
C GLN A 193 -55.03 39.86 39.03
N SER A 194 -54.71 39.82 37.74
CA SER A 194 -54.95 40.91 36.77
C SER A 194 -54.62 40.43 35.35
N GLU A 195 -55.56 39.72 34.72
CA GLU A 195 -55.50 39.39 33.30
C GLU A 195 -56.26 40.45 32.47
N GLU A 196 -55.55 41.38 31.83
CA GLU A 196 -56.05 41.97 30.59
C GLU A 196 -55.51 41.18 29.40
N LYS A 197 -56.39 40.38 28.80
CA LYS A 197 -56.11 39.65 27.56
C LYS A 197 -56.07 40.63 26.39
N VAL A 198 -54.99 40.61 25.61
CA VAL A 198 -54.85 41.41 24.39
C VAL A 198 -54.50 40.52 23.19
N ASN A 199 -55.12 40.82 22.05
CA ASN A 199 -55.20 40.08 20.79
C ASN A 199 -54.06 39.11 20.40
N ASN A 200 -54.47 37.92 19.94
CA ASN A 200 -53.69 36.85 19.31
C ASN A 200 -53.13 37.21 17.90
N SER A 201 -52.73 38.46 17.65
CA SER A 201 -52.33 38.94 16.32
C SER A 201 -51.03 39.76 16.35
N ARG A 202 -50.12 39.45 17.26
CA ARG A 202 -48.75 39.99 17.25
C ARG A 202 -47.85 39.00 16.50
N ASN A 203 -47.55 39.27 15.23
CA ASN A 203 -46.40 38.66 14.52
C ASN A 203 -45.31 39.73 14.42
N HIS A 204 -44.93 40.28 15.58
CA HIS A 204 -44.16 41.52 15.66
C HIS A 204 -43.10 41.40 16.74
N CYS A 205 -41.97 42.06 16.51
CA CYS A 205 -40.98 42.34 17.53
C CYS A 205 -41.64 43.07 18.72
N LEU A 206 -41.31 42.66 19.94
CA LEU A 206 -41.81 43.22 21.20
C LEU A 206 -40.71 43.97 21.94
N GLN A 207 -41.00 45.22 22.26
CA GLN A 207 -40.11 46.11 23.01
C GLN A 207 -40.41 45.98 24.51
N VAL A 208 -39.35 45.85 25.32
CA VAL A 208 -39.39 45.74 26.77
C VAL A 208 -38.62 46.91 27.37
N GLU A 209 -39.32 47.79 28.08
CA GLU A 209 -38.70 48.94 28.74
C GLU A 209 -38.05 48.51 30.05
N ILE A 210 -36.72 48.56 30.11
CA ILE A 210 -35.93 48.16 31.29
C ILE A 210 -35.34 49.37 32.01
N ALA A 211 -35.54 49.41 33.33
CA ALA A 211 -34.89 50.38 34.22
C ALA A 211 -33.71 49.74 34.96
N ILE A 212 -32.53 50.38 34.95
CA ILE A 212 -31.31 49.81 35.55
C ILE A 212 -30.78 50.68 36.69
N ALA A 213 -30.72 50.15 37.91
CA ALA A 213 -30.09 50.84 39.02
C ALA A 213 -28.74 50.23 39.34
N ASN A 214 -27.81 51.05 39.83
CA ASN A 214 -26.46 50.67 40.18
C ASN A 214 -26.18 51.19 41.58
N ASP A 215 -25.88 50.28 42.49
CA ASP A 215 -25.49 50.66 43.84
C ASP A 215 -24.07 51.27 43.88
N PHE A 216 -23.66 51.79 45.04
CA PHE A 216 -22.38 52.48 45.15
C PHE A 216 -21.17 51.56 44.87
N THR A 217 -21.31 50.24 45.06
CA THR A 217 -20.20 49.29 44.82
C THR A 217 -19.92 49.12 43.32
N VAL A 218 -20.94 49.21 42.46
CA VAL A 218 -20.77 49.24 41.00
C VAL A 218 -20.07 50.52 40.57
N PHE A 219 -20.47 51.67 41.13
CA PHE A 219 -19.78 52.94 40.87
C PHE A 219 -18.29 52.90 41.30
N GLN A 220 -17.99 52.32 42.47
CA GLN A 220 -16.61 52.13 42.92
C GLN A 220 -15.80 51.23 41.97
N LYS A 221 -16.39 50.15 41.45
CA LYS A 221 -15.72 49.23 40.52
C LYS A 221 -15.49 49.84 39.13
N ARG A 222 -16.46 50.61 38.62
CA ARG A 222 -16.40 51.20 37.26
C ARG A 222 -15.76 52.59 37.21
N GLY A 223 -15.57 53.23 38.37
CA GLY A 223 -14.76 54.46 38.56
C GLY A 223 -15.46 55.78 38.19
N SER A 224 -16.47 55.77 37.32
CA SER A 224 -17.23 56.97 36.94
C SER A 224 -18.68 56.63 36.56
N VAL A 225 -19.58 57.62 36.64
CA VAL A 225 -20.97 57.46 36.15
C VAL A 225 -20.99 57.12 34.65
N ALA A 226 -20.09 57.73 33.88
CA ALA A 226 -19.98 57.47 32.44
C ALA A 226 -19.63 56.00 32.14
N ASN A 227 -18.70 55.41 32.89
CA ASN A 227 -18.32 53.99 32.74
C ASN A 227 -19.44 53.04 33.22
N VAL A 228 -20.20 53.43 34.24
CA VAL A 228 -21.39 52.67 34.67
C VAL A 228 -22.45 52.67 33.55
N GLU A 229 -22.71 53.81 32.90
CA GLU A 229 -23.63 53.86 31.75
C GLU A 229 -23.11 53.07 30.54
N ASN A 230 -21.84 53.24 30.17
CA ASN A 230 -21.21 52.51 29.06
C ASN A 230 -21.29 50.99 29.27
N TRP A 231 -21.02 50.52 30.50
CA TRP A 231 -21.09 49.10 30.84
C TRP A 231 -22.54 48.56 30.85
N ASN A 232 -23.50 49.28 31.43
CA ASN A 232 -24.91 48.86 31.38
C ASN A 232 -25.44 48.79 29.93
N ASN A 233 -25.08 49.77 29.10
CA ASN A 233 -25.37 49.75 27.68
C ASN A 233 -24.74 48.53 26.96
N THR A 234 -23.50 48.18 27.34
CA THR A 234 -22.81 46.97 26.83
C THR A 234 -23.59 45.70 27.19
N ILE A 235 -23.95 45.51 28.46
CA ILE A 235 -24.65 44.29 28.88
C ILE A 235 -26.02 44.21 28.18
N LEU A 236 -26.77 45.31 28.04
CA LEU A 236 -28.02 45.32 27.26
C LEU A 236 -27.81 45.04 25.77
N THR A 237 -26.77 45.59 25.16
CA THR A 237 -26.46 45.37 23.73
C THR A 237 -26.10 43.90 23.47
N LEU A 238 -25.38 43.27 24.39
CA LEU A 238 -25.03 41.84 24.38
C LEU A 238 -26.23 40.94 24.74
N LEU A 239 -27.09 41.36 25.66
CA LEU A 239 -28.31 40.64 26.07
C LEU A 239 -29.25 40.37 24.89
N GLY A 240 -29.22 41.22 23.87
CA GLY A 240 -29.99 40.98 22.63
C GLY A 240 -29.58 39.71 21.88
N ASP A 241 -28.37 39.15 22.07
CA ASP A 241 -27.96 37.83 21.54
C ASP A 241 -28.59 36.65 22.30
N ASN A 242 -29.35 36.93 23.37
CA ASN A 242 -30.09 35.94 24.13
C ASN A 242 -31.61 36.04 23.91
N TYR A 243 -32.09 36.95 23.06
CA TYR A 243 -33.52 37.28 22.97
C TYR A 243 -33.97 37.68 21.56
N ASP A 244 -33.13 37.51 20.53
CA ASP A 244 -33.42 38.01 19.18
C ASP A 244 -34.28 37.06 18.33
N ASN A 245 -34.09 35.74 18.41
CA ASN A 245 -34.71 34.77 17.51
C ASN A 245 -35.18 33.45 18.16
N GLU A 246 -34.97 33.27 19.46
CA GLU A 246 -35.25 32.02 20.18
C GLU A 246 -36.73 31.85 20.57
N PHE A 247 -37.52 32.90 20.41
CA PHE A 247 -38.91 33.00 20.87
C PHE A 247 -39.89 33.22 19.69
N GLN A 248 -41.19 33.05 19.94
CA GLN A 248 -42.23 33.26 18.93
C GLN A 248 -42.24 34.70 18.39
N HIS A 249 -41.82 35.65 19.23
CA HIS A 249 -41.67 37.07 18.93
C HIS A 249 -40.23 37.46 19.27
N SER A 250 -39.54 38.23 18.44
CA SER A 250 -38.26 38.84 18.83
C SER A 250 -38.47 39.79 20.02
N ILE A 251 -37.58 39.76 21.00
CA ILE A 251 -37.69 40.55 22.23
C ILE A 251 -36.53 41.55 22.30
N GLU A 252 -36.85 42.83 22.35
CA GLU A 252 -35.87 43.92 22.35
C GLU A 252 -35.94 44.72 23.64
N PHE A 253 -34.87 44.69 24.43
CA PHE A 253 -34.74 45.53 25.62
C PHE A 253 -34.29 46.93 25.23
N VAL A 254 -35.03 47.94 25.68
CA VAL A 254 -34.64 49.35 25.60
C VAL A 254 -34.62 49.96 26.99
N GLN A 255 -33.59 50.73 27.29
CA GLN A 255 -33.39 51.32 28.59
C GLN A 255 -34.25 52.59 28.74
N SER A 256 -35.22 52.58 29.65
CA SER A 256 -36.08 53.74 29.93
C SER A 256 -35.58 54.59 31.11
N ALA A 257 -34.83 53.99 32.02
CA ALA A 257 -34.22 54.71 33.13
C ALA A 257 -32.88 54.13 33.56
N SER A 258 -32.06 54.99 34.17
CA SER A 258 -30.88 54.57 34.93
C SER A 258 -30.81 55.27 36.28
N PHE A 259 -30.31 54.57 37.31
CA PHE A 259 -29.92 55.17 38.57
C PHE A 259 -28.47 54.77 38.91
N VAL A 260 -27.67 55.72 39.41
CA VAL A 260 -26.30 55.46 39.88
C VAL A 260 -26.08 56.18 41.22
N ALA A 261 -25.77 55.44 42.27
CA ALA A 261 -25.33 56.01 43.55
C ALA A 261 -23.82 56.30 43.53
N THR A 262 -23.41 57.54 43.80
CA THR A 262 -21.98 57.93 43.81
C THR A 262 -21.38 57.97 45.22
N SER A 263 -22.16 57.65 46.26
CA SER A 263 -21.70 57.56 47.65
C SER A 263 -22.52 56.57 48.47
N ALA A 264 -21.95 56.06 49.57
CA ALA A 264 -22.68 55.19 50.49
C ALA A 264 -23.90 55.88 51.15
N ALA A 265 -23.96 57.22 51.17
CA ALA A 265 -25.11 57.98 51.66
C ALA A 265 -26.26 58.06 50.63
N THR A 266 -26.00 57.72 49.37
CA THR A 266 -26.95 57.82 48.24
C THR A 266 -27.35 56.46 47.68
N ASP A 267 -26.68 55.38 48.08
CA ASP A 267 -27.04 53.99 47.80
C ASP A 267 -28.31 53.57 48.61
N PRO A 268 -29.45 53.29 47.94
CA PRO A 268 -30.68 52.82 48.60
C PRO A 268 -30.53 51.47 49.32
N TRP A 269 -29.48 50.72 49.00
CA TRP A 269 -29.17 49.37 49.49
C TRP A 269 -27.86 49.32 50.28
N ASN A 270 -27.38 50.46 50.78
CA ASN A 270 -26.21 50.51 51.65
C ASN A 270 -26.42 49.62 52.90
N GLY A 271 -25.40 48.84 53.27
CA GLY A 271 -25.45 47.89 54.39
C GLY A 271 -26.29 46.63 54.18
N ILE A 272 -26.91 46.42 53.01
CA ILE A 272 -27.68 45.19 52.71
C ILE A 272 -26.76 44.09 52.21
N ASN A 273 -26.50 43.09 53.06
CA ASN A 273 -25.62 41.96 52.76
C ASN A 273 -26.38 40.65 52.44
N ASN A 274 -27.69 40.71 52.17
CA ASN A 274 -28.52 39.55 51.82
C ASN A 274 -29.37 39.87 50.58
N ILE A 275 -29.28 39.01 49.55
CA ILE A 275 -29.89 39.24 48.24
C ILE A 275 -31.45 39.21 48.26
N ASN A 276 -32.07 38.41 49.13
CA ASN A 276 -33.54 38.41 49.31
C ASN A 276 -34.01 39.78 49.82
N THR A 277 -33.34 40.31 50.86
CA THR A 277 -33.62 41.66 51.40
C THR A 277 -33.32 42.75 50.38
N HIS A 278 -32.30 42.58 49.54
CA HIS A 278 -31.97 43.50 48.45
C HIS A 278 -33.13 43.58 47.45
N LEU A 279 -33.65 42.43 46.99
CA LEU A 279 -34.77 42.35 46.06
C LEU A 279 -36.05 42.98 46.65
N ASP A 280 -36.43 42.67 47.89
CA ASP A 280 -37.58 43.30 48.55
C ASP A 280 -37.42 44.83 48.65
N LYS A 281 -36.19 45.32 48.91
CA LYS A 281 -35.91 46.75 48.97
C LYS A 281 -35.93 47.42 47.61
N HIS A 282 -35.39 46.78 46.58
CA HIS A 282 -35.44 47.23 45.19
C HIS A 282 -36.89 47.38 44.70
N VAL A 283 -37.77 46.41 44.99
CA VAL A 283 -39.22 46.52 44.78
C VAL A 283 -39.79 47.77 45.45
N SER A 284 -39.52 47.97 46.75
CA SER A 284 -40.09 49.09 47.51
C SER A 284 -39.59 50.46 47.06
N TRP A 285 -38.32 50.56 46.66
CA TRP A 285 -37.67 51.79 46.21
C TRP A 285 -38.06 52.14 44.77
N GLY A 286 -38.10 51.16 43.87
CA GLY A 286 -38.54 51.34 42.49
C GLY A 286 -39.99 51.81 42.41
N ASN A 287 -40.91 51.09 43.08
CA ASN A 287 -42.32 51.48 43.16
C ASN A 287 -42.53 52.82 43.89
N GLY A 288 -41.59 53.23 44.75
CA GLY A 288 -41.55 54.55 45.38
C GLY A 288 -41.07 55.69 44.46
N GLY A 289 -40.84 55.45 43.18
CA GLY A 289 -40.38 56.45 42.21
C GLY A 289 -38.86 56.60 42.10
N GLY A 290 -38.09 55.60 42.54
CA GLY A 290 -36.62 55.61 42.49
C GLY A 290 -36.03 55.89 41.10
N TYR A 291 -36.67 55.37 40.05
CA TYR A 291 -36.22 55.52 38.67
C TYR A 291 -36.69 56.78 37.94
N GLY A 292 -37.75 57.45 38.41
CA GLY A 292 -38.28 58.68 37.80
C GLY A 292 -39.01 58.54 36.45
N ALA A 293 -38.97 57.38 35.78
CA ALA A 293 -39.66 57.08 34.52
C ALA A 293 -40.43 55.75 34.56
N GLY A 294 -41.18 55.44 33.48
CA GLY A 294 -41.88 54.17 33.29
C GLY A 294 -40.94 53.02 32.91
N TYR A 295 -41.36 51.76 33.16
CA TYR A 295 -40.62 50.54 32.80
C TYR A 295 -41.47 49.28 33.00
N ASP A 296 -41.27 48.29 32.14
CA ASP A 296 -41.87 46.94 32.17
C ASP A 296 -41.15 45.98 33.12
N VAL A 297 -39.85 46.21 33.36
CA VAL A 297 -38.98 45.44 34.26
C VAL A 297 -37.82 46.30 34.77
N ALA A 298 -37.23 45.94 35.91
CA ALA A 298 -36.07 46.64 36.44
C ALA A 298 -35.01 45.70 37.03
N THR A 299 -33.74 46.00 36.75
CA THR A 299 -32.56 45.32 37.31
C THR A 299 -31.83 46.26 38.28
N ALA A 300 -31.44 45.75 39.44
CA ALA A 300 -30.47 46.40 40.32
C ALA A 300 -29.13 45.67 40.25
N TRP A 301 -28.08 46.37 39.84
CA TRP A 301 -26.70 45.91 39.84
C TRP A 301 -25.98 46.25 41.14
N THR A 302 -25.20 45.28 41.62
CA THR A 302 -24.33 45.37 42.79
C THR A 302 -23.01 44.63 42.53
N THR A 303 -22.00 44.79 43.37
CA THR A 303 -20.84 43.87 43.45
C THR A 303 -20.77 43.16 44.80
N LYS A 304 -21.84 43.21 45.61
CA LYS A 304 -21.88 42.71 47.00
C LYS A 304 -21.92 41.18 47.11
N TYR A 305 -22.31 40.46 46.06
CA TYR A 305 -22.45 38.99 46.07
C TYR A 305 -21.48 38.34 45.08
N THR A 306 -20.53 37.54 45.58
CA THR A 306 -19.45 36.93 44.77
C THR A 306 -19.35 35.40 44.92
N ASN A 307 -20.23 34.79 45.72
CA ASN A 307 -20.27 33.36 46.00
C ASN A 307 -21.69 32.95 46.44
N GLY A 308 -22.16 31.76 46.06
CA GLY A 308 -23.55 31.37 46.22
C GLY A 308 -24.48 32.15 45.28
N ALA A 309 -25.63 32.59 45.78
CA ALA A 309 -26.64 33.34 45.02
C ALA A 309 -26.11 34.71 44.56
N VAL A 310 -25.79 34.84 43.26
CA VAL A 310 -25.36 36.11 42.63
C VAL A 310 -26.46 36.83 41.85
N GLY A 311 -27.58 36.17 41.62
CA GLY A 311 -28.80 36.75 41.04
C GLY A 311 -30.05 36.31 41.80
N LEU A 312 -31.10 37.13 41.74
CA LEU A 312 -32.42 36.80 42.26
C LEU A 312 -33.54 37.65 41.60
N ALA A 313 -34.60 36.98 41.14
CA ALA A 313 -35.75 37.59 40.49
C ALA A 313 -37.09 37.06 41.04
N TRP A 314 -38.14 37.89 40.89
CA TRP A 314 -39.52 37.42 41.02
C TRP A 314 -39.98 36.67 39.76
N LEU A 315 -40.78 35.62 39.93
CA LEU A 315 -41.18 34.71 38.84
C LEU A 315 -42.50 35.13 38.16
N GLY A 316 -42.46 35.47 36.86
CA GLY A 316 -43.64 35.73 36.03
C GLY A 316 -44.34 37.08 36.26
N VAL A 317 -43.56 38.14 36.44
CA VAL A 317 -43.99 39.41 37.04
C VAL A 317 -43.86 40.65 36.15
N ILE A 318 -43.46 40.47 34.88
CA ILE A 318 -43.29 41.60 33.95
C ILE A 318 -44.57 42.45 33.87
N CYS A 319 -44.37 43.77 33.83
CA CYS A 319 -45.41 44.81 33.88
C CYS A 319 -46.27 44.87 35.16
N ASN A 320 -45.85 44.27 36.29
CA ASN A 320 -46.57 44.42 37.56
C ASN A 320 -45.70 44.99 38.69
N ASN A 321 -46.27 45.17 39.89
CA ASN A 321 -45.58 45.81 41.01
C ASN A 321 -44.43 44.99 41.61
N LEU A 322 -44.18 43.77 41.16
CA LEU A 322 -43.01 42.94 41.51
C LEU A 322 -42.01 42.75 40.35
N ARG A 323 -42.09 43.54 39.26
CA ARG A 323 -41.23 43.48 38.05
C ARG A 323 -39.72 43.76 38.25
N TYR A 324 -39.09 43.12 39.21
CA TYR A 324 -37.75 43.44 39.72
C TYR A 324 -36.86 42.20 39.77
N ASN A 325 -35.57 42.41 39.52
CA ASN A 325 -34.49 41.47 39.78
C ASN A 325 -33.23 42.17 40.30
N VAL A 326 -32.40 41.44 41.04
CA VAL A 326 -31.07 41.88 41.48
C VAL A 326 -30.03 40.99 40.80
N CYS A 327 -29.03 41.61 40.19
CA CYS A 327 -27.89 40.93 39.58
C CYS A 327 -26.58 41.44 40.21
N SER A 328 -25.63 40.55 40.46
CA SER A 328 -24.32 40.91 40.99
C SER A 328 -23.25 40.78 39.92
N ASP A 329 -22.47 41.84 39.71
CA ASP A 329 -21.20 41.81 39.00
C ASP A 329 -20.14 41.16 39.89
N TYR A 330 -20.19 39.83 39.94
CA TYR A 330 -19.38 38.98 40.80
C TYR A 330 -17.91 38.86 40.39
N GLY A 331 -17.47 39.56 39.33
CA GLY A 331 -16.12 39.48 38.78
C GLY A 331 -15.95 38.52 37.60
N GLY A 332 -17.05 38.01 37.02
CA GLY A 332 -17.04 37.29 35.74
C GLY A 332 -16.84 38.23 34.53
N SER A 333 -16.68 37.64 33.35
CA SER A 333 -16.62 38.40 32.09
C SER A 333 -18.03 38.82 31.62
N ASN A 334 -18.12 39.78 30.69
CA ASN A 334 -19.42 40.24 30.17
C ASN A 334 -20.23 39.11 29.50
N ASN A 335 -19.61 38.05 28.95
CA ASN A 335 -20.34 36.87 28.47
C ASN A 335 -21.09 36.11 29.58
N CYS A 336 -20.53 36.07 30.80
CA CYS A 336 -21.20 35.45 31.93
C CYS A 336 -22.19 36.41 32.62
N ILE A 337 -21.84 37.71 32.70
CA ILE A 337 -22.71 38.75 33.25
C ILE A 337 -23.99 38.94 32.41
N ARG A 338 -23.90 38.91 31.07
CA ARG A 338 -25.11 38.95 30.22
C ARG A 338 -25.98 37.71 30.44
N GLN A 339 -25.39 36.52 30.64
CA GLN A 339 -26.13 35.29 30.90
C GLN A 339 -26.83 35.35 32.26
N LEU A 340 -26.20 35.93 33.28
CA LEU A 340 -26.84 36.20 34.57
C LEU A 340 -28.05 37.12 34.42
N GLN A 341 -27.91 38.25 33.70
CA GLN A 341 -29.05 39.14 33.48
C GLN A 341 -30.14 38.46 32.63
N ALA A 342 -29.78 37.68 31.61
CA ALA A 342 -30.71 36.90 30.80
C ALA A 342 -31.50 35.88 31.62
N HIS A 343 -30.83 35.22 32.57
CA HIS A 343 -31.42 34.25 33.50
C HIS A 343 -32.46 34.91 34.42
N GLU A 344 -32.08 36.00 35.10
CA GLU A 344 -32.99 36.70 36.02
C GLU A 344 -34.17 37.37 35.30
N LEU A 345 -33.96 37.86 34.07
CA LEU A 345 -35.05 38.29 33.20
C LEU A 345 -35.92 37.11 32.76
N GLY A 346 -35.34 35.93 32.48
CA GLY A 346 -36.07 34.70 32.18
C GLY A 346 -37.02 34.31 33.31
N HIS A 347 -36.60 34.44 34.56
CA HIS A 347 -37.49 34.34 35.71
C HIS A 347 -38.59 35.40 35.71
N ASN A 348 -38.29 36.68 35.44
CA ASN A 348 -39.33 37.69 35.29
C ASN A 348 -40.34 37.36 34.16
N PHE A 349 -39.91 36.67 33.09
CA PHE A 349 -40.72 36.07 32.01
C PHE A 349 -41.33 34.68 32.34
N ASN A 350 -41.31 34.24 33.61
CA ASN A 350 -41.90 32.99 34.09
C ASN A 350 -41.18 31.68 33.70
N ALA A 351 -39.90 31.70 33.31
CA ALA A 351 -39.09 30.48 33.18
C ALA A 351 -38.69 29.91 34.56
N ASP A 352 -38.79 28.59 34.74
CA ASP A 352 -38.20 27.89 35.89
C ASP A 352 -36.75 27.48 35.57
N HIS A 353 -35.98 27.12 36.60
CA HIS A 353 -34.66 26.50 36.40
C HIS A 353 -34.72 25.23 35.54
N ASP A 354 -33.75 25.12 34.63
CA ASP A 354 -33.38 23.87 33.96
C ASP A 354 -32.61 22.95 34.92
N GLY A 355 -32.26 21.75 34.46
CA GLY A 355 -31.45 20.81 35.26
C GLY A 355 -30.08 21.39 35.65
N SER A 356 -29.59 21.04 36.84
CA SER A 356 -28.21 21.40 37.23
C SER A 356 -27.19 20.79 36.27
N GLY A 357 -26.15 21.56 35.95
CA GLY A 357 -25.11 21.18 34.98
C GLY A 357 -25.55 21.16 33.51
N GLN A 358 -26.77 21.59 33.17
CA GLN A 358 -27.20 21.71 31.77
C GLN A 358 -26.59 22.96 31.10
N PRO A 359 -26.36 22.94 29.77
CA PRO A 359 -25.73 24.04 29.03
C PRO A 359 -26.71 25.17 28.65
N TYR A 360 -27.74 25.41 29.47
CA TYR A 360 -28.82 26.37 29.19
C TYR A 360 -28.77 27.59 30.09
N ILE A 361 -29.33 28.71 29.63
CA ILE A 361 -29.35 30.00 30.37
C ILE A 361 -30.00 29.83 31.75
N MET A 362 -31.10 29.07 31.84
CA MET A 362 -31.83 28.83 33.10
C MET A 362 -31.22 27.71 33.96
N ALA A 363 -30.02 27.22 33.66
CA ALA A 363 -29.32 26.33 34.58
C ALA A 363 -29.01 27.08 35.90
N PRO A 364 -29.16 26.43 37.08
CA PRO A 364 -28.92 27.08 38.37
C PRO A 364 -27.51 27.64 38.58
N ALA A 365 -26.49 27.11 37.88
CA ALA A 365 -25.11 27.59 37.95
C ALA A 365 -24.79 28.46 36.72
N VAL A 366 -24.08 29.57 36.93
CA VAL A 366 -23.71 30.51 35.86
C VAL A 366 -22.66 29.85 34.95
N ASN A 367 -23.05 29.54 33.71
CA ASN A 367 -22.30 28.70 32.77
C ASN A 367 -21.85 29.47 31.50
N CYS A 368 -22.25 30.73 31.36
CA CYS A 368 -21.91 31.66 30.28
C CYS A 368 -22.40 31.24 28.87
N THR A 369 -23.46 30.42 28.79
CA THR A 369 -24.12 30.02 27.53
C THR A 369 -25.04 31.10 26.98
N SER A 370 -25.33 31.05 25.68
CA SER A 370 -26.46 31.78 25.07
C SER A 370 -27.69 30.91 24.80
N THR A 371 -27.65 29.62 25.12
CA THR A 371 -28.69 28.67 24.67
C THR A 371 -29.88 28.62 25.65
N TRP A 372 -31.11 28.73 25.15
CA TRP A 372 -32.32 28.44 25.91
C TRP A 372 -32.75 26.97 25.78
N SER A 373 -33.33 26.40 26.84
CA SER A 373 -34.03 25.13 26.74
C SER A 373 -35.41 25.30 26.09
N SER A 374 -35.91 24.24 25.44
CA SER A 374 -37.26 24.23 24.85
C SER A 374 -38.37 24.44 25.89
N ASN A 375 -38.15 24.02 27.14
CA ASN A 375 -39.04 24.28 28.26
C ASN A 375 -39.10 25.78 28.60
N SER A 376 -37.94 26.44 28.69
CA SER A 376 -37.84 27.88 28.95
C SER A 376 -38.46 28.69 27.81
N ILE A 377 -38.16 28.35 26.55
CA ILE A 377 -38.79 28.97 25.36
C ILE A 377 -40.33 28.86 25.42
N SER A 378 -40.85 27.66 25.69
CA SER A 378 -42.30 27.42 25.79
C SER A 378 -42.96 28.28 26.89
N ARG A 379 -42.32 28.39 28.05
CA ARG A 379 -42.86 29.17 29.20
C ARG A 379 -42.81 30.67 28.96
N ILE A 380 -41.71 31.19 28.38
CA ILE A 380 -41.56 32.61 28.05
C ILE A 380 -42.57 33.00 26.97
N ASN A 381 -42.72 32.21 25.91
CA ASN A 381 -43.76 32.41 24.89
C ASN A 381 -45.17 32.43 25.50
N ALA A 382 -45.49 31.49 26.38
CA ALA A 382 -46.78 31.44 27.07
C ALA A 382 -47.01 32.67 27.97
N HIS A 383 -45.95 33.17 28.64
CA HIS A 383 -46.04 34.35 29.47
C HIS A 383 -46.27 35.62 28.64
N ILE A 384 -45.51 35.80 27.57
CA ILE A 384 -45.64 36.94 26.66
C ILE A 384 -47.03 36.99 26.03
N ASN A 385 -47.53 35.86 25.54
CA ASN A 385 -48.88 35.75 24.98
C ASN A 385 -50.00 36.00 26.02
N SER A 386 -49.68 36.06 27.32
CA SER A 386 -50.61 36.41 28.41
C SER A 386 -50.53 37.88 28.88
N ARG A 387 -49.60 38.69 28.32
CA ARG A 387 -49.35 40.08 28.75
C ARG A 387 -49.60 41.08 27.62
N GLY A 388 -50.52 42.02 27.85
CA GLY A 388 -50.86 43.08 26.88
C GLY A 388 -49.95 44.32 26.89
N CYS A 389 -49.16 44.52 27.95
CA CYS A 389 -48.41 45.74 28.25
C CYS A 389 -47.26 46.09 27.30
N LEU A 390 -46.55 45.09 26.77
CA LEU A 390 -45.33 45.31 25.99
C LEU A 390 -45.65 46.05 24.69
N SER A 391 -44.79 47.00 24.31
CA SER A 391 -44.90 47.74 23.06
C SER A 391 -44.43 46.89 21.86
N VAL A 392 -44.80 47.29 20.64
CA VAL A 392 -44.17 46.77 19.41
C VAL A 392 -42.91 47.59 19.12
N CYS A 393 -41.83 46.94 18.69
CA CYS A 393 -40.57 47.61 18.38
C CYS A 393 -40.75 48.72 17.33
N SER A 394 -40.07 49.84 17.53
CA SER A 394 -40.16 51.03 16.67
C SER A 394 -39.25 50.93 15.42
N GLY A 395 -39.32 49.80 14.72
CA GLY A 395 -38.55 49.49 13.51
C GLY A 395 -39.14 48.30 12.74
N GLY A 396 -38.71 48.11 11.49
CA GLY A 396 -39.08 46.90 10.73
C GLY A 396 -38.39 45.66 11.28
N SER A 397 -38.89 44.48 10.92
CA SER A 397 -38.29 43.20 11.34
C SER A 397 -37.06 42.85 10.50
N ALA A 398 -36.07 42.19 11.11
CA ALA A 398 -35.03 41.48 10.37
C ALA A 398 -35.67 40.39 9.45
N PRO A 399 -35.04 40.04 8.31
CA PRO A 399 -35.59 39.02 7.43
C PRO A 399 -35.51 37.64 8.10
N VAL A 400 -36.43 36.74 7.76
CA VAL A 400 -36.33 35.31 8.14
C VAL A 400 -35.98 34.53 6.89
N ALA A 401 -34.87 33.77 6.94
CA ALA A 401 -34.29 33.09 5.79
C ALA A 401 -35.01 31.77 5.50
N ASP A 402 -35.47 31.58 4.26
CA ASP A 402 -36.00 30.29 3.80
C ASP A 402 -35.77 30.13 2.28
N PHE A 403 -35.68 28.89 1.80
CA PHE A 403 -35.50 28.61 0.37
C PHE A 403 -35.95 27.21 -0.05
N TYR A 404 -36.02 26.98 -1.36
CA TYR A 404 -35.98 25.62 -1.91
C TYR A 404 -35.18 25.54 -3.21
N GLY A 405 -34.72 24.34 -3.56
CA GLY A 405 -34.07 24.02 -4.84
C GLY A 405 -34.92 23.10 -5.70
N ASN A 406 -34.76 23.17 -7.03
CA ASN A 406 -35.39 22.25 -7.96
C ASN A 406 -34.52 22.00 -9.22
N PRO A 407 -34.18 20.74 -9.57
CA PRO A 407 -34.31 19.52 -8.75
C PRO A 407 -33.23 19.43 -7.66
N VAL A 408 -33.47 18.71 -6.57
CA VAL A 408 -32.48 18.51 -5.49
C VAL A 408 -31.66 17.21 -5.61
N SER A 409 -32.09 16.26 -6.43
CA SER A 409 -31.32 15.06 -6.77
C SER A 409 -31.21 14.94 -8.30
N GLY A 410 -30.06 14.48 -8.80
CA GLY A 410 -29.82 14.38 -10.23
C GLY A 410 -28.46 13.80 -10.63
N CYS A 411 -28.33 13.46 -11.91
CA CYS A 411 -27.15 12.82 -12.48
C CYS A 411 -26.15 13.83 -13.02
N VAL A 412 -24.88 13.76 -12.61
CA VAL A 412 -23.88 14.76 -12.97
C VAL A 412 -23.48 14.72 -14.45
N PRO A 413 -23.28 15.88 -15.10
CA PRO A 413 -23.53 17.22 -14.58
C PRO A 413 -25.02 17.60 -14.62
N PHE A 414 -25.57 18.07 -13.50
CA PHE A 414 -26.93 18.64 -13.46
C PHE A 414 -26.93 20.01 -12.77
N SER A 415 -27.98 20.79 -13.07
CA SER A 415 -28.15 22.16 -12.55
C SER A 415 -29.38 22.25 -11.67
N VAL A 416 -29.23 22.90 -10.52
CA VAL A 416 -30.27 23.18 -9.53
C VAL A 416 -30.65 24.66 -9.67
N ASN A 417 -31.96 24.94 -9.75
CA ASN A 417 -32.49 26.30 -9.63
C ASN A 417 -32.89 26.52 -8.17
N PHE A 418 -32.33 27.53 -7.52
CA PHE A 418 -32.70 27.89 -6.15
C PHE A 418 -33.67 29.07 -6.14
N PHE A 419 -34.62 29.02 -5.22
CA PHE A 419 -35.68 30.00 -5.05
C PHE A 419 -35.71 30.47 -3.60
N ASP A 420 -35.60 31.78 -3.41
CA ASP A 420 -35.76 32.46 -2.13
C ASP A 420 -37.22 32.47 -1.68
N LEU A 421 -37.46 32.09 -0.42
CA LEU A 421 -38.75 32.14 0.26
C LEU A 421 -38.74 33.08 1.47
N SER A 422 -37.65 33.84 1.66
CA SER A 422 -37.41 34.63 2.85
C SER A 422 -38.44 35.76 3.05
N THR A 423 -38.76 36.05 4.32
CA THR A 423 -39.78 37.05 4.70
C THR A 423 -39.17 38.34 5.28
N ASN A 424 -40.02 39.33 5.57
CA ASN A 424 -39.68 40.69 6.02
C ASN A 424 -38.72 41.45 5.07
N ASP A 425 -39.08 41.51 3.79
CA ASP A 425 -38.46 42.37 2.78
C ASP A 425 -36.91 42.34 2.73
N PRO A 426 -36.30 41.18 2.42
CA PRO A 426 -34.86 41.07 2.24
C PRO A 426 -34.36 41.94 1.07
N THR A 427 -33.24 42.62 1.27
CA THR A 427 -32.59 43.50 0.27
C THR A 427 -31.22 43.00 -0.20
N GLY A 428 -30.72 41.93 0.41
CA GLY A 428 -29.47 41.27 0.01
C GLY A 428 -29.48 39.78 0.34
N TRP A 429 -28.77 38.99 -0.48
CA TRP A 429 -28.64 37.54 -0.40
C TRP A 429 -27.17 37.15 -0.43
N ALA A 430 -26.82 36.10 0.31
CA ALA A 430 -25.51 35.45 0.25
C ALA A 430 -25.70 33.93 0.36
N TRP A 431 -25.43 33.23 -0.74
CA TRP A 431 -25.55 31.79 -0.87
C TRP A 431 -24.19 31.11 -0.80
N THR A 432 -24.14 29.89 -0.24
CA THR A 432 -22.97 29.01 -0.30
C THR A 432 -23.35 27.61 -0.79
N PHE A 433 -22.61 27.12 -1.78
CA PHE A 433 -22.83 25.85 -2.47
C PHE A 433 -21.53 25.01 -2.52
N PRO A 434 -21.17 24.30 -1.44
CA PRO A 434 -20.07 23.33 -1.45
C PRO A 434 -20.24 22.33 -2.61
N GLY A 435 -19.18 22.10 -3.41
CA GLY A 435 -19.23 21.23 -4.60
C GLY A 435 -19.98 21.80 -5.82
N GLY A 436 -20.72 22.90 -5.66
CA GLY A 436 -21.44 23.59 -6.73
C GLY A 436 -20.54 24.51 -7.56
N THR A 437 -20.93 24.75 -8.81
CA THR A 437 -20.37 25.80 -9.68
C THR A 437 -21.49 26.76 -10.09
N PRO A 438 -21.47 28.05 -9.67
CA PRO A 438 -20.51 28.66 -8.74
C PRO A 438 -20.68 28.15 -7.30
N SER A 439 -19.64 28.28 -6.48
CA SER A 439 -19.65 27.85 -5.07
C SER A 439 -20.27 28.86 -4.10
N SER A 440 -20.64 30.05 -4.58
CA SER A 440 -21.40 31.07 -3.86
C SER A 440 -22.14 31.99 -4.85
N SER A 441 -23.14 32.73 -4.38
CA SER A 441 -23.86 33.73 -5.18
C SER A 441 -24.52 34.80 -4.30
N ASN A 442 -24.71 36.00 -4.85
CA ASN A 442 -25.48 37.09 -4.22
C ASN A 442 -26.78 37.39 -4.99
N GLN A 443 -27.17 36.54 -5.93
CA GLN A 443 -28.46 36.63 -6.62
C GLN A 443 -29.58 36.12 -5.70
N GLN A 444 -30.78 36.68 -5.79
CA GLN A 444 -31.94 36.16 -5.07
C GLN A 444 -32.23 34.69 -5.44
N ASN A 445 -32.29 34.39 -6.73
CA ASN A 445 -32.62 33.05 -7.25
C ASN A 445 -31.48 32.54 -8.17
N PRO A 446 -30.40 31.95 -7.62
CA PRO A 446 -29.24 31.50 -8.40
C PRO A 446 -29.46 30.12 -9.05
N VAL A 447 -28.68 29.84 -10.09
CA VAL A 447 -28.59 28.51 -10.72
C VAL A 447 -27.18 27.95 -10.52
N VAL A 448 -27.09 26.71 -10.04
CA VAL A 448 -25.82 26.08 -9.62
C VAL A 448 -25.68 24.71 -10.27
N THR A 449 -24.51 24.41 -10.83
CA THR A 449 -24.25 23.12 -11.49
C THR A 449 -23.30 22.26 -10.66
N TYR A 450 -23.72 21.03 -10.37
CA TYR A 450 -22.92 20.01 -9.69
C TYR A 450 -22.32 19.05 -10.72
N LYS A 451 -21.01 18.81 -10.65
CA LYS A 451 -20.24 18.05 -11.65
C LYS A 451 -19.59 16.76 -11.11
N THR A 452 -19.67 16.54 -9.81
CA THR A 452 -19.01 15.44 -9.09
C THR A 452 -20.01 14.76 -8.18
N PHE A 453 -19.94 13.43 -8.10
CA PHE A 453 -20.72 12.63 -7.16
C PHE A 453 -20.58 13.12 -5.71
N GLY A 454 -21.68 13.14 -4.96
CA GLY A 454 -21.66 13.45 -3.52
C GLY A 454 -23.00 13.95 -2.98
N THR A 455 -23.05 14.17 -1.67
CA THR A 455 -24.13 14.92 -1.01
C THR A 455 -23.59 16.25 -0.52
N PHE A 456 -24.35 17.33 -0.70
CA PHE A 456 -23.90 18.70 -0.44
C PHE A 456 -24.93 19.49 0.35
N ASP A 457 -24.44 20.21 1.36
CA ASP A 457 -25.20 21.19 2.14
C ASP A 457 -25.47 22.45 1.30
N VAL A 458 -26.51 23.22 1.62
CA VAL A 458 -26.77 24.53 1.03
C VAL A 458 -27.12 25.53 2.12
N THR A 459 -26.49 26.71 2.09
CA THR A 459 -26.74 27.81 3.03
C THR A 459 -27.23 29.05 2.28
N LEU A 460 -28.29 29.68 2.78
CA LEU A 460 -28.74 31.02 2.40
C LEU A 460 -28.67 31.94 3.62
N ARG A 461 -28.08 33.13 3.46
CA ARG A 461 -28.24 34.28 4.36
C ARG A 461 -28.94 35.42 3.63
N VAL A 462 -29.90 36.05 4.29
CA VAL A 462 -30.59 37.25 3.82
C VAL A 462 -30.44 38.42 4.80
N SER A 463 -30.47 39.64 4.29
CA SER A 463 -30.32 40.87 5.10
C SER A 463 -31.23 42.00 4.62
N ASN A 464 -31.69 42.84 5.54
CA ASN A 464 -32.33 44.12 5.27
C ASN A 464 -31.75 45.21 6.20
N ALA A 465 -32.34 46.42 6.22
CA ALA A 465 -31.86 47.53 7.05
C ALA A 465 -32.02 47.33 8.58
N PHE A 466 -32.73 46.28 9.00
CA PHE A 466 -33.06 45.98 10.40
C PHE A 466 -32.34 44.74 10.94
N GLY A 467 -31.70 43.94 10.08
CA GLY A 467 -30.89 42.79 10.49
C GLY A 467 -30.68 41.76 9.39
N SER A 468 -30.33 40.54 9.81
CA SER A 468 -30.12 39.39 8.92
C SER A 468 -30.48 38.08 9.57
N ASN A 469 -30.81 37.07 8.77
CA ASN A 469 -30.98 35.69 9.22
C ASN A 469 -30.35 34.72 8.21
N SER A 470 -30.01 33.52 8.68
CA SER A 470 -29.39 32.48 7.84
C SER A 470 -30.01 31.13 8.12
N VAL A 471 -30.16 30.31 7.08
CA VAL A 471 -30.62 28.92 7.16
C VAL A 471 -29.67 28.01 6.36
N THR A 472 -29.42 26.81 6.88
CA THR A 472 -28.63 25.77 6.21
C THR A 472 -29.43 24.48 6.17
N PHE A 473 -29.55 23.89 4.99
CA PHE A 473 -30.07 22.54 4.82
C PHE A 473 -28.90 21.59 4.55
N SER A 474 -28.66 20.65 5.47
CA SER A 474 -27.59 19.67 5.34
C SER A 474 -27.96 18.51 4.43
N LYS A 475 -26.99 18.07 3.61
CA LYS A 475 -27.16 17.05 2.56
C LYS A 475 -28.34 17.33 1.61
N TYR A 476 -28.62 18.60 1.37
CA TYR A 476 -29.78 19.04 0.59
C TYR A 476 -29.71 18.63 -0.88
N ILE A 477 -28.52 18.62 -1.46
CA ILE A 477 -28.30 18.21 -2.85
C ILE A 477 -27.66 16.83 -2.91
N GLU A 478 -28.24 15.94 -3.72
CA GLU A 478 -27.72 14.61 -4.03
C GLU A 478 -27.27 14.55 -5.49
N ALA A 479 -25.96 14.44 -5.70
CA ALA A 479 -25.36 14.35 -7.02
C ALA A 479 -24.93 12.91 -7.30
N ASN A 480 -25.65 12.25 -8.19
CA ASN A 480 -25.40 10.88 -8.61
C ASN A 480 -24.54 10.83 -9.88
N ASP A 481 -23.77 9.77 -10.10
CA ASP A 481 -22.94 9.56 -11.30
C ASP A 481 -23.26 8.19 -11.90
N LYS A 482 -22.92 7.96 -13.17
CA LYS A 482 -23.07 6.65 -13.79
C LYS A 482 -22.17 5.62 -13.10
N PRO A 483 -22.57 4.33 -13.08
CA PRO A 483 -21.72 3.28 -12.57
C PRO A 483 -20.38 3.25 -13.29
N LYS A 484 -19.32 2.84 -12.60
CA LYS A 484 -18.00 2.59 -13.18
C LYS A 484 -17.69 1.13 -12.93
N ALA A 485 -18.20 0.28 -13.83
CA ALA A 485 -18.11 -1.16 -13.76
C ALA A 485 -16.62 -1.58 -13.75
N ASN A 486 -16.27 -2.49 -12.84
CA ASN A 486 -14.93 -3.04 -12.75
C ASN A 486 -14.97 -4.33 -11.93
N PHE A 487 -14.06 -5.26 -12.18
CA PHE A 487 -13.91 -6.46 -11.37
C PHE A 487 -12.49 -7.02 -11.38
N SER A 488 -12.19 -7.84 -10.39
CA SER A 488 -11.03 -8.73 -10.36
C SER A 488 -11.48 -10.19 -10.34
N LYS A 489 -10.56 -11.12 -10.54
CA LYS A 489 -10.86 -12.55 -10.62
C LYS A 489 -9.70 -13.45 -10.19
N VAL A 490 -10.03 -14.62 -9.63
CA VAL A 490 -9.09 -15.70 -9.31
C VAL A 490 -9.57 -16.97 -10.00
N ILE A 491 -8.68 -17.65 -10.73
CA ILE A 491 -8.99 -18.86 -11.52
C ILE A 491 -8.37 -20.08 -10.84
N VAL A 492 -9.19 -21.07 -10.51
CA VAL A 492 -8.78 -22.35 -9.90
C VAL A 492 -9.35 -23.49 -10.75
N SER A 493 -8.50 -24.07 -11.61
CA SER A 493 -8.92 -25.05 -12.63
C SER A 493 -10.01 -24.48 -13.55
N ARG A 494 -11.26 -24.96 -13.46
CA ARG A 494 -12.44 -24.49 -14.21
C ARG A 494 -13.27 -23.46 -13.45
N THR A 495 -13.09 -23.36 -12.13
CA THR A 495 -13.85 -22.45 -11.28
C THR A 495 -13.18 -21.08 -11.24
N VAL A 496 -13.97 -20.02 -11.44
CA VAL A 496 -13.53 -18.63 -11.38
C VAL A 496 -14.33 -17.90 -10.32
N TYR A 497 -13.60 -17.30 -9.39
CA TYR A 497 -14.13 -16.45 -8.34
C TYR A 497 -13.99 -15.00 -8.81
N PHE A 498 -15.11 -14.31 -9.00
CA PHE A 498 -15.12 -12.90 -9.35
C PHE A 498 -15.25 -12.04 -8.10
N THR A 499 -14.70 -10.82 -8.15
CA THR A 499 -14.88 -9.82 -7.10
C THR A 499 -15.17 -8.48 -7.73
N ASN A 500 -16.33 -7.93 -7.40
CA ASN A 500 -16.88 -6.71 -7.96
C ASN A 500 -16.21 -5.49 -7.33
N LEU A 501 -15.73 -4.59 -8.19
CA LEU A 501 -15.03 -3.36 -7.83
C LEU A 501 -15.75 -2.13 -8.41
N THR A 502 -17.04 -2.28 -8.73
CA THR A 502 -17.86 -1.23 -9.34
C THR A 502 -18.08 -0.09 -8.37
N LEU A 503 -17.87 1.15 -8.85
CA LEU A 503 -18.29 2.35 -8.13
C LEU A 503 -19.65 2.82 -8.63
N TYR A 504 -20.50 3.31 -7.71
CA TYR A 504 -21.81 3.90 -7.98
C TYR A 504 -22.88 2.96 -8.61
N GLY A 505 -22.60 1.66 -8.74
CA GLY A 505 -23.59 0.68 -9.21
C GLY A 505 -24.63 0.33 -8.14
N SER A 506 -25.84 -0.05 -8.56
CA SER A 506 -26.92 -0.52 -7.69
C SER A 506 -27.39 -1.93 -8.04
N THR A 507 -27.31 -2.30 -9.32
CA THR A 507 -27.60 -3.64 -9.84
C THR A 507 -26.45 -4.11 -10.74
N TYR A 508 -26.30 -5.43 -10.84
CA TYR A 508 -25.19 -6.10 -11.52
C TYR A 508 -25.71 -7.26 -12.34
N GLU A 509 -25.19 -7.39 -13.56
CA GLU A 509 -25.51 -8.46 -14.50
C GLU A 509 -24.19 -8.92 -15.12
N TRP A 510 -23.88 -10.20 -14.95
CA TRP A 510 -22.67 -10.84 -15.46
C TRP A 510 -23.03 -11.71 -16.65
N ASP A 511 -22.26 -11.60 -17.73
CA ASP A 511 -22.20 -12.57 -18.83
C ASP A 511 -20.80 -13.20 -18.79
N PHE A 512 -20.73 -14.52 -18.60
CA PHE A 512 -19.46 -15.23 -18.49
C PHE A 512 -18.84 -15.58 -19.85
N GLY A 513 -19.54 -15.28 -20.96
CA GLY A 513 -19.06 -15.51 -22.32
C GLY A 513 -19.16 -16.96 -22.80
N ASP A 514 -19.72 -17.86 -22.00
CA ASP A 514 -20.06 -19.25 -22.35
C ASP A 514 -21.57 -19.50 -22.52
N GLY A 515 -22.38 -18.46 -22.32
CA GLY A 515 -23.85 -18.49 -22.40
C GLY A 515 -24.55 -18.52 -21.04
N GLU A 516 -23.81 -18.60 -19.93
CA GLU A 516 -24.35 -18.46 -18.58
C GLU A 516 -24.16 -17.05 -18.01
N THR A 517 -25.06 -16.66 -17.11
CA THR A 517 -25.17 -15.32 -16.53
C THR A 517 -25.45 -15.36 -15.03
N SER A 518 -25.06 -14.33 -14.28
CA SER A 518 -25.46 -14.16 -12.86
C SER A 518 -25.82 -12.71 -12.55
N ASN A 519 -26.63 -12.50 -11.49
CA ASN A 519 -26.90 -11.19 -10.89
C ASN A 519 -26.31 -11.05 -9.48
N ASP A 520 -25.49 -12.01 -9.04
CA ASP A 520 -24.82 -11.95 -7.74
C ASP A 520 -23.79 -10.81 -7.71
N LEU A 521 -23.55 -10.26 -6.51
CA LEU A 521 -22.52 -9.24 -6.33
C LEU A 521 -21.14 -9.77 -6.72
N ASP A 522 -20.76 -10.92 -6.15
CA ASP A 522 -19.46 -11.59 -6.32
C ASP A 522 -19.68 -13.06 -6.74
N PRO A 523 -19.96 -13.35 -8.02
CA PRO A 523 -20.31 -14.69 -8.45
C PRO A 523 -19.11 -15.64 -8.49
N ILE A 524 -19.41 -16.93 -8.38
CA ILE A 524 -18.49 -18.04 -8.61
C ILE A 524 -19.04 -18.83 -9.81
N HIS A 525 -18.24 -18.97 -10.87
CA HIS A 525 -18.66 -19.67 -12.09
C HIS A 525 -17.75 -20.86 -12.43
N GLU A 526 -18.30 -21.94 -12.98
CA GLU A 526 -17.53 -23.13 -13.39
C GLU A 526 -17.69 -23.42 -14.90
N TYR A 527 -16.62 -23.15 -15.65
CA TYR A 527 -16.61 -23.33 -17.11
C TYR A 527 -16.51 -24.81 -17.49
N GLN A 528 -17.48 -25.29 -18.28
CA GLN A 528 -17.53 -26.69 -18.72
C GLN A 528 -16.39 -27.11 -19.65
N ASN A 529 -15.73 -26.15 -20.33
CA ASN A 529 -14.69 -26.38 -21.32
C ASN A 529 -13.46 -25.50 -21.09
N ASP A 530 -12.32 -25.93 -21.63
CA ASP A 530 -11.12 -25.09 -21.75
C ASP A 530 -11.34 -24.09 -22.90
N GLY A 531 -10.94 -22.83 -22.73
CA GLY A 531 -11.25 -21.78 -23.70
C GLY A 531 -10.77 -20.38 -23.33
N VAL A 532 -11.07 -19.41 -24.20
CA VAL A 532 -10.94 -17.97 -23.93
C VAL A 532 -12.33 -17.36 -23.92
N TYR A 533 -12.68 -16.71 -22.83
CA TYR A 533 -14.02 -16.18 -22.58
C TYR A 533 -13.97 -14.67 -22.38
N ASP A 534 -14.89 -13.95 -23.01
CA ASP A 534 -15.08 -12.51 -22.88
C ASP A 534 -16.09 -12.25 -21.76
N VAL A 535 -15.62 -12.12 -20.51
CA VAL A 535 -16.50 -11.88 -19.36
C VAL A 535 -16.90 -10.41 -19.32
N VAL A 536 -18.20 -10.15 -19.22
CA VAL A 536 -18.79 -8.81 -19.14
C VAL A 536 -19.47 -8.63 -17.78
N LEU A 537 -19.12 -7.56 -17.08
CA LEU A 537 -19.92 -7.02 -15.99
C LEU A 537 -20.65 -5.78 -16.48
N ARG A 538 -21.97 -5.86 -16.52
CA ARG A 538 -22.89 -4.73 -16.74
C ARG A 538 -23.39 -4.26 -15.37
N ALA A 539 -23.20 -2.99 -15.06
CA ALA A 539 -23.67 -2.38 -13.83
C ALA A 539 -24.60 -1.20 -14.12
N GLU A 540 -25.66 -1.08 -13.34
CA GLU A 540 -26.75 -0.11 -13.57
C GLU A 540 -27.19 0.58 -12.28
N ASN A 541 -27.56 1.86 -12.43
CA ASN A 541 -28.24 2.71 -11.45
C ASN A 541 -29.18 3.68 -12.18
N ASP A 542 -29.89 4.55 -11.46
CA ASP A 542 -30.85 5.51 -12.03
C ASP A 542 -30.23 6.54 -13.02
N CYS A 543 -28.90 6.73 -12.98
CA CYS A 543 -28.16 7.56 -13.94
C CYS A 543 -27.74 6.80 -15.20
N GLY A 544 -27.93 5.48 -15.23
CA GLY A 544 -27.77 4.62 -16.39
C GLY A 544 -26.77 3.50 -16.17
N VAL A 545 -26.21 3.03 -17.28
CA VAL A 545 -25.51 1.76 -17.38
C VAL A 545 -24.04 1.96 -17.74
N ASN A 546 -23.17 1.10 -17.21
CA ASN A 546 -21.79 0.96 -17.65
C ASN A 546 -21.40 -0.52 -17.76
N GLU A 547 -20.58 -0.85 -18.75
CA GLU A 547 -20.06 -2.20 -18.97
C GLU A 547 -18.54 -2.22 -18.88
N PHE A 548 -18.01 -3.27 -18.27
CA PHE A 548 -16.58 -3.57 -18.28
C PHE A 548 -16.36 -5.01 -18.76
N LYS A 549 -15.42 -5.18 -19.71
CA LYS A 549 -15.18 -6.45 -20.41
C LYS A 549 -13.74 -6.90 -20.20
N MET A 550 -13.55 -8.18 -19.86
CA MET A 550 -12.24 -8.75 -19.59
C MET A 550 -12.12 -10.16 -20.15
N LYS A 551 -11.10 -10.39 -20.98
CA LYS A 551 -10.74 -11.73 -21.44
C LYS A 551 -10.12 -12.54 -20.31
N ILE A 552 -10.62 -13.76 -20.12
CA ILE A 552 -10.01 -14.78 -19.26
C ILE A 552 -9.71 -16.05 -20.07
N THR A 553 -8.77 -16.86 -19.60
CA THR A 553 -8.39 -18.12 -20.25
C THR A 553 -8.48 -19.26 -19.25
N ILE A 554 -9.37 -20.21 -19.54
CA ILE A 554 -9.55 -21.44 -18.77
C ILE A 554 -8.73 -22.54 -19.45
N VAL A 555 -7.83 -23.16 -18.69
CA VAL A 555 -7.01 -24.28 -19.15
C VAL A 555 -6.92 -25.27 -18.01
N THR A 556 -7.29 -26.53 -18.25
CA THR A 556 -7.13 -27.61 -17.29
C THR A 556 -5.81 -28.35 -17.48
N VAL A 557 -5.43 -29.15 -16.48
CA VAL A 557 -4.29 -30.07 -16.59
C VAL A 557 -4.69 -31.19 -17.56
N PRO A 558 -3.89 -31.51 -18.59
CA PRO A 558 -4.21 -32.59 -19.50
C PRO A 558 -4.14 -33.97 -18.81
N ILE A 559 -4.78 -34.97 -19.40
CA ILE A 559 -4.63 -36.37 -19.02
C ILE A 559 -3.65 -37.02 -20.00
N ALA A 560 -2.59 -37.64 -19.48
CA ALA A 560 -1.74 -38.54 -20.24
C ALA A 560 -2.27 -39.98 -20.06
N LEU A 561 -2.65 -40.65 -21.15
CA LEU A 561 -3.11 -42.03 -21.12
C LEU A 561 -2.85 -42.71 -22.48
N PHE A 562 -2.54 -44.00 -22.47
CA PHE A 562 -2.25 -44.76 -23.68
C PHE A 562 -2.50 -46.27 -23.49
N SER A 563 -2.56 -47.00 -24.60
CA SER A 563 -2.48 -48.47 -24.66
C SER A 563 -1.56 -48.93 -25.79
N ALA A 564 -1.39 -50.23 -25.93
CA ALA A 564 -0.69 -50.88 -27.03
C ALA A 564 -1.59 -51.95 -27.67
N ASP A 565 -1.38 -52.25 -28.94
CA ASP A 565 -2.06 -53.34 -29.67
C ASP A 565 -1.60 -54.74 -29.23
N THR A 566 -0.32 -54.88 -28.90
CA THR A 566 0.27 -56.06 -28.24
C THR A 566 1.28 -55.65 -27.16
N THR A 567 1.42 -56.49 -26.14
CA THR A 567 2.41 -56.34 -25.05
C THR A 567 3.46 -57.44 -25.03
N PHE A 568 3.38 -58.44 -25.93
CA PHE A 568 4.29 -59.58 -25.97
C PHE A 568 4.61 -60.01 -27.41
N GLY A 569 5.86 -60.42 -27.64
CA GLY A 569 6.31 -61.01 -28.90
C GLY A 569 7.75 -61.53 -28.85
N CYS A 570 8.16 -62.23 -29.89
CA CYS A 570 9.56 -62.61 -30.10
C CYS A 570 10.36 -61.44 -30.69
N THR A 571 11.67 -61.41 -30.51
CA THR A 571 12.57 -60.34 -30.97
C THR A 571 12.32 -59.85 -32.40
N SER A 572 12.40 -58.54 -32.59
CA SER A 572 12.04 -57.80 -33.82
C SER A 572 10.54 -57.71 -34.14
N PHE A 573 9.66 -57.96 -33.16
CA PHE A 573 8.23 -57.61 -33.28
C PHE A 573 7.99 -56.09 -33.15
N LYS A 574 6.86 -55.64 -33.72
CA LYS A 574 6.43 -54.25 -33.72
C LYS A 574 5.18 -54.08 -32.86
N VAL A 575 5.11 -52.96 -32.15
CA VAL A 575 4.01 -52.54 -31.29
C VAL A 575 3.47 -51.21 -31.79
N LYS A 576 2.16 -51.10 -31.99
CA LYS A 576 1.47 -49.82 -32.21
C LYS A 576 0.94 -49.29 -30.88
N PHE A 577 1.36 -48.10 -30.49
CA PHE A 577 0.82 -47.41 -29.32
C PHE A 577 -0.38 -46.55 -29.71
N ILE A 578 -1.45 -46.68 -28.93
CA ILE A 578 -2.73 -46.00 -29.12
C ILE A 578 -2.83 -44.89 -28.07
N ASN A 579 -3.14 -43.69 -28.51
CA ASN A 579 -3.18 -42.50 -27.69
C ASN A 579 -4.58 -42.26 -27.14
N LEU A 580 -4.69 -42.13 -25.82
CA LEU A 580 -5.95 -41.96 -25.08
C LEU A 580 -5.92 -40.69 -24.21
N SER A 581 -5.02 -39.75 -24.52
CA SER A 581 -4.95 -38.46 -23.85
C SER A 581 -6.23 -37.64 -23.97
N SER A 582 -6.44 -36.71 -23.03
CA SER A 582 -7.55 -35.76 -23.10
C SER A 582 -7.46 -34.84 -24.33
N THR A 583 -8.62 -34.38 -24.79
CA THR A 583 -8.78 -33.55 -26.00
C THR A 583 -8.10 -32.19 -25.95
N ASN A 584 -7.78 -31.67 -24.76
CA ASN A 584 -7.07 -30.40 -24.58
C ASN A 584 -5.53 -30.51 -24.73
N VAL A 585 -4.99 -31.66 -25.14
CA VAL A 585 -3.56 -31.87 -25.41
C VAL A 585 -3.20 -31.37 -26.82
N THR A 586 -2.13 -30.57 -26.90
CA THR A 586 -1.62 -30.00 -28.16
C THR A 586 -0.31 -30.64 -28.63
N SER A 587 0.39 -31.37 -27.76
CA SER A 587 1.61 -32.11 -28.14
C SER A 587 1.93 -33.28 -27.21
N TRP A 588 2.64 -34.27 -27.75
CA TRP A 588 3.03 -35.51 -27.07
C TRP A 588 4.54 -35.70 -27.09
N THR A 589 5.06 -36.40 -26.09
CA THR A 589 6.45 -36.89 -26.05
C THR A 589 6.44 -38.28 -25.45
N TRP A 590 6.75 -39.27 -26.27
CA TRP A 590 6.83 -40.68 -25.90
C TRP A 590 8.28 -41.10 -25.63
N THR A 591 8.46 -42.06 -24.72
CA THR A 591 9.74 -42.75 -24.48
C THR A 591 9.52 -44.26 -24.44
N PHE A 592 10.37 -44.98 -25.19
CA PHE A 592 10.36 -46.42 -25.37
C PHE A 592 11.77 -47.01 -25.13
N PRO A 593 12.20 -47.18 -23.88
CA PRO A 593 13.46 -47.87 -23.57
C PRO A 593 13.54 -49.23 -24.27
N GLY A 594 14.65 -49.50 -24.97
CA GLY A 594 14.85 -50.75 -25.75
C GLY A 594 14.07 -50.84 -27.08
N GLY A 595 13.18 -49.89 -27.36
CA GLY A 595 12.44 -49.81 -28.62
C GLY A 595 13.13 -48.94 -29.67
N VAL A 596 12.81 -49.18 -30.94
CA VAL A 596 13.27 -48.38 -32.10
C VAL A 596 12.05 -47.84 -32.85
N PRO A 597 11.83 -46.51 -32.93
CA PRO A 597 12.60 -45.45 -32.26
C PRO A 597 12.38 -45.43 -30.74
N SER A 598 13.38 -44.97 -29.99
CA SER A 598 13.34 -44.93 -28.52
C SER A 598 12.54 -43.73 -27.96
N THR A 599 12.14 -42.79 -28.81
CA THR A 599 11.22 -41.69 -28.49
C THR A 599 10.33 -41.35 -29.69
N SER A 600 9.24 -40.62 -29.47
CA SER A 600 8.40 -40.07 -30.55
C SER A 600 7.61 -38.84 -30.11
N SER A 601 7.18 -38.02 -31.07
CA SER A 601 6.20 -36.94 -30.89
C SER A 601 4.90 -37.16 -31.68
N LEU A 602 4.79 -38.29 -32.39
CA LEU A 602 3.61 -38.64 -33.17
C LEU A 602 2.40 -38.88 -32.27
N PHE A 603 1.20 -38.67 -32.84
CA PHE A 603 -0.05 -38.98 -32.15
C PHE A 603 -0.12 -40.46 -31.76
N GLU A 604 0.12 -41.38 -32.70
CA GLU A 604 0.23 -42.82 -32.49
C GLU A 604 1.54 -43.36 -33.11
N PRO A 605 2.57 -43.67 -32.30
CA PRO A 605 3.82 -44.23 -32.81
C PRO A 605 3.78 -45.76 -32.96
N ILE A 606 4.58 -46.28 -33.89
CA ILE A 606 4.90 -47.70 -34.04
C ILE A 606 6.37 -47.90 -33.65
N VAL A 607 6.66 -48.91 -32.84
CA VAL A 607 7.98 -49.15 -32.23
C VAL A 607 8.37 -50.61 -32.38
N GLU A 608 9.62 -50.88 -32.77
CA GLU A 608 10.17 -52.23 -32.95
C GLU A 608 11.09 -52.61 -31.78
N TYR A 609 10.87 -53.78 -31.16
CA TYR A 609 11.68 -54.27 -30.04
C TYR A 609 12.57 -55.43 -30.47
N LYS A 610 13.85 -55.13 -30.76
CA LYS A 610 14.80 -56.05 -31.39
C LYS A 610 15.52 -57.00 -30.43
N ASN A 611 15.64 -56.63 -29.15
CA ASN A 611 16.36 -57.38 -28.13
C ASN A 611 15.38 -57.96 -27.10
N PRO A 612 15.65 -59.14 -26.51
CA PRO A 612 14.80 -59.71 -25.47
C PRO A 612 14.88 -58.84 -24.20
N GLY A 613 13.77 -58.75 -23.47
CA GLY A 613 13.69 -57.90 -22.29
C GLY A 613 12.26 -57.58 -21.87
N SER A 614 12.16 -56.80 -20.82
CA SER A 614 10.91 -56.21 -20.31
C SER A 614 11.12 -54.70 -20.27
N PHE A 615 10.21 -53.95 -20.89
CA PHE A 615 10.41 -52.54 -21.21
C PHE A 615 9.25 -51.69 -20.70
N ASP A 616 9.62 -50.59 -20.04
CA ASP A 616 8.68 -49.55 -19.62
C ASP A 616 8.22 -48.74 -20.84
N VAL A 617 7.09 -48.03 -20.70
CA VAL A 617 6.62 -47.07 -21.72
C VAL A 617 6.12 -45.81 -21.04
N LYS A 618 6.52 -44.65 -21.54
CA LYS A 618 6.19 -43.34 -20.97
C LYS A 618 5.56 -42.43 -22.03
N LEU A 619 4.52 -41.70 -21.65
CA LEU A 619 3.88 -40.64 -22.43
C LEU A 619 3.81 -39.36 -21.60
N VAL A 620 4.38 -38.27 -22.10
CA VAL A 620 4.15 -36.91 -21.60
C VAL A 620 3.22 -36.19 -22.57
N ALA A 621 2.08 -35.71 -22.06
CA ALA A 621 1.09 -34.95 -22.81
C ALA A 621 1.09 -33.49 -22.35
N ARG A 622 1.07 -32.53 -23.28
CA ARG A 622 1.22 -31.09 -22.98
C ARG A 622 0.13 -30.26 -23.64
N ASN A 623 -0.26 -29.18 -22.98
CA ASN A 623 -1.04 -28.10 -23.56
C ASN A 623 -0.29 -26.75 -23.40
N SER A 624 -0.97 -25.63 -23.66
CA SER A 624 -0.39 -24.28 -23.62
C SER A 624 0.18 -23.85 -22.25
N LYS A 625 -0.17 -24.53 -21.16
CA LYS A 625 0.19 -24.13 -19.79
C LYS A 625 0.65 -25.28 -18.89
N TYR A 626 0.17 -26.50 -19.13
CA TYR A 626 0.36 -27.65 -18.24
C TYR A 626 0.88 -28.88 -19.00
N SER A 627 1.44 -29.83 -18.24
CA SER A 627 1.88 -31.13 -18.75
C SER A 627 1.54 -32.24 -17.76
N ALA A 628 1.10 -33.38 -18.26
CA ALA A 628 0.88 -34.60 -17.48
C ALA A 628 1.70 -35.75 -18.04
N THR A 629 1.95 -36.76 -17.21
CA THR A 629 2.78 -37.92 -17.54
C THR A 629 2.06 -39.21 -17.18
N SER A 630 2.14 -40.20 -18.07
CA SER A 630 1.70 -41.57 -17.87
C SER A 630 2.88 -42.50 -18.08
N GLU A 631 3.04 -43.49 -17.22
CA GLU A 631 4.15 -44.44 -17.27
C GLU A 631 3.63 -45.84 -16.90
N LYS A 632 3.92 -46.82 -17.75
CA LYS A 632 3.60 -48.23 -17.49
C LYS A 632 4.91 -49.00 -17.43
N LEU A 633 5.22 -49.50 -16.24
CA LEU A 633 6.43 -50.29 -16.01
C LEU A 633 6.25 -51.72 -16.54
N ASN A 634 7.31 -52.30 -17.10
CA ASN A 634 7.34 -53.66 -17.65
C ASN A 634 6.18 -53.96 -18.64
N TYR A 635 5.78 -52.96 -19.43
CA TYR A 635 4.56 -53.01 -20.23
C TYR A 635 4.72 -53.81 -21.53
N ILE A 636 5.92 -53.80 -22.13
CA ILE A 636 6.23 -54.58 -23.33
C ILE A 636 7.28 -55.64 -22.99
N LYS A 637 7.04 -56.89 -23.39
CA LYS A 637 7.98 -58.00 -23.18
C LYS A 637 8.39 -58.64 -24.51
N ALA A 638 9.69 -58.61 -24.80
CA ALA A 638 10.31 -59.31 -25.91
C ALA A 638 10.99 -60.60 -25.40
N ASP A 639 10.74 -61.74 -26.06
CA ASP A 639 11.41 -63.03 -25.78
C ASP A 639 12.30 -63.43 -26.98
N SER A 640 13.27 -64.32 -26.77
CA SER A 640 14.25 -64.74 -27.80
C SER A 640 14.07 -66.21 -28.19
N THR A 641 14.55 -66.59 -29.38
CA THR A 641 14.85 -68.01 -29.68
C THR A 641 15.86 -68.57 -28.68
N PRO A 642 15.78 -69.87 -28.34
CA PRO A 642 16.73 -70.52 -27.45
C PRO A 642 18.07 -70.77 -28.19
N VAL A 643 19.17 -70.93 -27.45
CA VAL A 643 20.52 -71.22 -27.99
C VAL A 643 21.14 -72.43 -27.30
N ALA A 644 21.47 -73.49 -28.04
CA ALA A 644 22.01 -74.76 -27.55
C ALA A 644 23.54 -74.72 -27.42
N ASP A 645 24.07 -75.27 -26.33
CA ASP A 645 25.51 -75.32 -26.05
C ASP A 645 25.83 -76.32 -24.92
N PHE A 646 26.94 -77.03 -25.03
CA PHE A 646 27.44 -77.93 -23.98
C PHE A 646 28.95 -78.15 -24.01
N THR A 647 29.48 -78.59 -22.85
CA THR A 647 30.86 -79.07 -22.68
C THR A 647 30.87 -80.48 -22.11
N PHE A 648 31.95 -81.25 -22.30
CA PHE A 648 32.11 -82.57 -21.68
C PHE A 648 33.49 -82.75 -21.02
N GLN A 649 33.60 -83.76 -20.16
CA GLN A 649 34.86 -84.21 -19.55
C GLN A 649 35.02 -85.73 -19.71
N GLU A 650 36.20 -86.16 -20.14
CA GLU A 650 36.55 -87.58 -20.31
C GLU A 650 37.16 -88.20 -19.04
N ASN A 651 36.75 -89.43 -18.71
CA ASN A 651 37.33 -90.25 -17.64
C ASN A 651 37.37 -91.73 -18.07
N GLY A 652 38.38 -92.09 -18.85
CA GLY A 652 38.48 -93.43 -19.44
C GLY A 652 37.40 -93.64 -20.50
N THR A 653 36.48 -94.57 -20.26
CA THR A 653 35.30 -94.82 -21.12
C THR A 653 34.11 -93.92 -20.78
N ILE A 654 34.07 -93.28 -19.61
CA ILE A 654 32.93 -92.49 -19.14
C ILE A 654 33.12 -91.00 -19.44
N ILE A 655 32.08 -90.37 -19.99
CA ILE A 655 32.00 -88.97 -20.38
C ILE A 655 30.89 -88.28 -19.59
N SER A 656 31.20 -87.14 -18.97
CA SER A 656 30.24 -86.31 -18.24
C SER A 656 29.93 -85.03 -19.02
N PHE A 657 28.65 -84.76 -19.29
CA PHE A 657 28.20 -83.58 -20.01
C PHE A 657 27.76 -82.46 -19.07
N THR A 658 27.91 -81.21 -19.49
CA THR A 658 27.45 -80.01 -18.77
C THR A 658 26.77 -79.04 -19.73
N ASP A 659 25.51 -78.72 -19.43
CA ASP A 659 24.67 -77.78 -20.18
C ASP A 659 25.16 -76.33 -20.04
N LYS A 660 25.15 -75.60 -21.16
CA LYS A 660 25.46 -74.16 -21.28
C LYS A 660 24.38 -73.38 -22.04
N SER A 661 23.24 -74.01 -22.34
CA SER A 661 22.17 -73.43 -23.14
C SER A 661 21.56 -72.16 -22.54
N LYS A 662 20.98 -71.32 -23.42
CA LYS A 662 20.35 -70.04 -23.05
C LYS A 662 18.92 -69.95 -23.57
N PHE A 663 18.05 -69.30 -22.79
CA PHE A 663 16.63 -69.08 -23.08
C PHE A 663 15.78 -70.34 -23.34
N SER A 664 16.30 -71.53 -23.00
CA SER A 664 15.57 -72.81 -23.06
C SER A 664 14.40 -72.86 -22.08
N ARG A 665 13.33 -73.60 -22.42
CA ARG A 665 12.30 -74.06 -21.48
C ARG A 665 12.18 -75.59 -21.39
N THR A 666 12.72 -76.32 -22.37
CA THR A 666 12.70 -77.80 -22.46
C THR A 666 13.94 -78.29 -23.20
N MET A 667 14.49 -79.45 -22.83
CA MET A 667 15.76 -79.98 -23.35
C MET A 667 15.74 -81.49 -23.58
N HIS A 668 16.55 -81.95 -24.55
CA HIS A 668 16.77 -83.35 -24.91
C HIS A 668 18.22 -83.58 -25.40
N TRP A 669 18.75 -84.79 -25.23
CA TRP A 669 20.10 -85.21 -25.62
C TRP A 669 20.09 -86.50 -26.43
N ASP A 670 21.02 -86.65 -27.37
CA ASP A 670 21.31 -87.87 -28.16
C ASP A 670 22.83 -88.09 -28.17
N PHE A 671 23.33 -89.22 -27.66
CA PHE A 671 24.76 -89.47 -27.50
C PHE A 671 25.44 -90.08 -28.74
N GLY A 672 24.70 -90.30 -29.85
CA GLY A 672 25.27 -90.83 -31.08
C GLY A 672 25.57 -92.34 -31.09
N ASP A 673 25.41 -93.02 -29.94
CA ASP A 673 25.43 -94.49 -29.82
C ASP A 673 24.02 -95.11 -29.81
N GLY A 674 22.98 -94.29 -30.00
CA GLY A 674 21.57 -94.68 -29.96
C GLY A 674 20.88 -94.47 -28.61
N LYS A 675 21.55 -93.91 -27.60
CA LYS A 675 20.95 -93.54 -26.29
C LYS A 675 20.69 -92.04 -26.18
N THR A 676 19.73 -91.68 -25.34
CA THR A 676 19.22 -90.31 -25.17
C THR A 676 19.00 -89.92 -23.71
N SER A 677 18.94 -88.62 -23.39
CA SER A 677 18.57 -88.11 -22.06
C SER A 677 17.65 -86.87 -22.14
N THR A 678 17.08 -86.47 -21.01
CA THR A 678 16.40 -85.16 -20.79
C THR A 678 16.89 -84.44 -19.54
N GLU A 679 17.89 -84.99 -18.85
CA GLU A 679 18.50 -84.38 -17.66
C GLU A 679 19.35 -83.16 -18.03
N GLN A 680 19.58 -82.27 -17.06
CA GLN A 680 20.36 -81.07 -17.35
C GLN A 680 21.84 -81.35 -17.62
N ASN A 681 22.46 -82.26 -16.85
CA ASN A 681 23.89 -82.55 -16.95
C ASN A 681 24.13 -84.08 -16.87
N PRO A 682 23.86 -84.83 -17.97
CA PRO A 682 23.92 -86.29 -17.95
C PRO A 682 25.36 -86.83 -18.03
N THR A 683 25.54 -88.12 -17.71
CA THR A 683 26.77 -88.88 -17.94
C THR A 683 26.52 -90.11 -18.81
N HIS A 684 27.53 -90.58 -19.54
CA HIS A 684 27.39 -91.69 -20.49
C HIS A 684 28.73 -92.42 -20.72
N GLU A 685 28.70 -93.71 -21.09
CA GLU A 685 29.89 -94.56 -21.29
C GLU A 685 30.04 -95.07 -22.73
N TYR A 686 31.23 -94.91 -23.31
CA TYR A 686 31.59 -95.26 -24.68
C TYR A 686 32.67 -96.36 -24.74
N LEU A 687 32.61 -97.21 -25.78
CA LEU A 687 33.70 -98.13 -26.14
C LEU A 687 34.75 -97.41 -27.01
N PRO A 688 36.02 -97.85 -27.07
CA PRO A 688 37.04 -97.22 -27.91
C PRO A 688 36.60 -97.05 -29.38
N GLY A 689 36.56 -95.81 -29.86
CA GLY A 689 35.96 -95.45 -31.15
C GLY A 689 35.85 -93.93 -31.31
N ILE A 690 34.95 -93.50 -32.20
CA ILE A 690 34.62 -92.08 -32.45
C ILE A 690 33.09 -91.93 -32.50
N TYR A 691 32.52 -90.93 -31.80
CA TYR A 691 31.07 -90.73 -31.64
C TYR A 691 30.66 -89.25 -31.75
N GLN A 692 29.38 -88.96 -32.00
CA GLN A 692 28.83 -87.60 -32.08
C GLN A 692 27.66 -87.37 -31.11
N ALA A 693 27.89 -86.64 -30.03
CA ALA A 693 26.86 -86.28 -29.03
C ALA A 693 26.15 -84.97 -29.39
N LYS A 694 24.84 -84.87 -29.09
CA LYS A 694 23.95 -83.75 -29.46
C LYS A 694 23.08 -83.27 -28.30
N GLN A 695 22.80 -81.97 -28.26
CA GLN A 695 21.82 -81.32 -27.36
C GLN A 695 20.76 -80.59 -28.19
N ILE A 696 19.48 -80.69 -27.83
CA ILE A 696 18.32 -80.04 -28.47
C ILE A 696 17.50 -79.29 -27.42
N ILE A 697 17.09 -78.05 -27.70
CA ILE A 697 16.30 -77.22 -26.76
C ILE A 697 15.17 -76.46 -27.45
N GLU A 698 14.13 -76.09 -26.71
CA GLU A 698 12.92 -75.43 -27.26
C GLU A 698 12.26 -74.43 -26.29
N ASN A 699 11.65 -73.38 -26.84
CA ASN A 699 10.79 -72.41 -26.17
C ASN A 699 9.67 -71.88 -27.10
N ALA A 700 8.85 -70.91 -26.65
CA ALA A 700 7.73 -70.38 -27.43
C ALA A 700 8.09 -69.59 -28.70
N CYS A 701 9.37 -69.22 -28.88
CA CYS A 701 9.89 -68.52 -30.05
C CYS A 701 10.69 -69.43 -31.01
N GLY A 702 11.04 -70.67 -30.63
CA GLY A 702 11.74 -71.60 -31.53
C GLY A 702 12.47 -72.76 -30.83
N ARG A 703 13.31 -73.45 -31.61
CA ARG A 703 14.10 -74.63 -31.22
C ARG A 703 15.52 -74.52 -31.79
N ASP A 704 16.52 -75.03 -31.07
CA ASP A 704 17.93 -75.03 -31.49
C ASP A 704 18.66 -76.37 -31.17
N THR A 705 19.85 -76.62 -31.73
CA THR A 705 20.59 -77.90 -31.62
C THR A 705 22.11 -77.75 -31.80
N PHE A 706 22.92 -78.43 -30.95
CA PHE A 706 24.39 -78.38 -30.96
C PHE A 706 25.05 -79.79 -30.87
N ILE A 707 26.28 -79.99 -31.40
CA ILE A 707 26.93 -81.32 -31.63
C ILE A 707 28.46 -81.30 -31.38
N GLN A 708 29.06 -82.36 -30.78
CA GLN A 708 30.53 -82.54 -30.58
C GLN A 708 31.04 -84.01 -30.72
N GLU A 709 32.37 -84.22 -30.86
CA GLU A 709 33.07 -85.51 -31.15
C GLU A 709 34.05 -85.98 -30.04
N ILE A 710 34.27 -87.31 -29.88
CA ILE A 710 35.02 -88.00 -28.77
C ILE A 710 35.99 -89.11 -29.31
N ILE A 711 37.24 -89.33 -28.80
CA ILE A 711 38.28 -90.26 -29.40
C ILE A 711 39.25 -90.94 -28.37
N ILE A 712 39.79 -92.17 -28.60
CA ILE A 712 40.67 -92.93 -27.65
C ILE A 712 41.96 -93.62 -28.25
N GLY A 713 43.16 -92.99 -28.16
CA GLY A 713 44.53 -93.60 -28.21
C GLY A 713 45.28 -93.76 -29.58
N THR A 714 46.59 -94.09 -29.76
CA THR A 714 47.88 -94.10 -28.96
C THR A 714 49.14 -94.09 -29.92
N GLY A 715 50.43 -94.02 -29.47
CA GLY A 715 51.63 -94.23 -30.35
C GLY A 715 53.07 -93.95 -29.79
N LEU A 716 54.14 -94.30 -30.54
CA LEU A 716 55.60 -94.05 -30.29
C LEU A 716 56.15 -92.93 -31.20
N ILE A 717 56.56 -91.79 -30.63
CA ILE A 717 56.54 -90.47 -31.33
C ILE A 717 57.56 -89.50 -30.68
N ALA A 718 58.29 -88.70 -31.48
CA ALA A 718 59.01 -87.52 -30.97
C ALA A 718 58.01 -86.38 -30.72
N GLY A 719 57.92 -85.94 -29.47
CA GLY A 719 56.86 -85.07 -29.02
C GLY A 719 57.34 -84.09 -27.96
N PHE A 720 56.91 -82.85 -28.12
CA PHE A 720 56.88 -81.90 -27.02
C PHE A 720 55.60 -81.08 -27.07
N SER A 721 55.13 -80.75 -25.87
CA SER A 721 54.17 -79.68 -25.62
C SER A 721 54.90 -78.55 -24.91
N SER A 722 54.29 -77.37 -24.90
CA SER A 722 54.51 -76.38 -23.86
C SER A 722 53.21 -76.21 -23.07
N ASP A 723 53.29 -75.58 -21.90
CA ASP A 723 52.14 -75.02 -21.21
C ASP A 723 51.39 -73.99 -22.09
N PHE A 724 52.14 -73.10 -22.76
CA PHE A 724 51.60 -72.06 -23.64
C PHE A 724 52.44 -71.92 -24.92
N GLN A 725 51.78 -71.63 -26.05
CA GLN A 725 52.44 -71.37 -27.35
C GLN A 725 52.32 -69.91 -27.79
N LYS A 726 51.46 -69.15 -27.10
CA LYS A 726 51.21 -67.73 -27.35
C LYS A 726 51.13 -67.02 -26.01
N GLY A 727 51.77 -65.86 -25.91
CA GLY A 727 51.80 -65.05 -24.71
C GLY A 727 52.55 -63.75 -24.95
N CYS A 728 52.94 -63.08 -23.88
CA CYS A 728 53.22 -61.65 -23.90
C CYS A 728 54.44 -61.31 -23.06
N ILE A 729 55.26 -60.36 -23.50
CA ILE A 729 56.53 -60.08 -22.82
C ILE A 729 56.31 -59.60 -21.36
N PRO A 730 57.11 -60.10 -20.40
CA PRO A 730 58.03 -61.23 -20.49
C PRO A 730 57.26 -62.58 -20.52
N PHE A 731 57.39 -63.34 -21.60
CA PHE A 731 56.66 -64.61 -21.76
C PHE A 731 57.52 -65.79 -21.34
N GLU A 732 57.21 -66.37 -20.19
CA GLU A 732 57.81 -67.62 -19.72
C GLU A 732 57.04 -68.83 -20.27
N VAL A 733 57.77 -69.80 -20.83
CA VAL A 733 57.22 -71.01 -21.45
C VAL A 733 57.87 -72.23 -20.81
N HIS A 734 57.06 -73.12 -20.25
CA HIS A 734 57.46 -74.39 -19.67
C HIS A 734 57.29 -75.50 -20.70
N PHE A 735 58.39 -75.92 -21.32
CA PHE A 735 58.40 -77.01 -22.29
C PHE A 735 58.39 -78.36 -21.57
N LYS A 736 57.54 -79.26 -22.05
CA LYS A 736 57.43 -80.63 -21.56
C LYS A 736 57.68 -81.61 -22.68
N ASN A 737 58.66 -82.49 -22.51
CA ASN A 737 58.87 -83.60 -23.41
C ASN A 737 57.73 -84.62 -23.28
N THR A 738 56.99 -84.81 -24.36
CA THR A 738 55.96 -85.86 -24.51
C THR A 738 56.47 -87.04 -25.35
N SER A 739 57.74 -87.05 -25.76
CA SER A 739 58.31 -88.10 -26.60
C SER A 739 58.19 -89.48 -25.96
N VAL A 740 57.43 -90.36 -26.60
CA VAL A 740 57.14 -91.71 -26.12
C VAL A 740 58.30 -92.63 -26.52
N GLY A 741 59.21 -92.92 -25.60
CA GLY A 741 60.36 -93.83 -25.81
C GLY A 741 61.73 -93.17 -25.97
N ALA A 742 61.86 -91.86 -25.67
CA ALA A 742 63.13 -91.15 -25.68
C ALA A 742 63.96 -91.36 -24.39
N SER A 743 65.29 -91.31 -24.52
CA SER A 743 66.27 -91.40 -23.41
C SER A 743 67.24 -90.22 -23.32
N SER A 744 67.28 -89.31 -24.31
CA SER A 744 68.05 -88.06 -24.24
C SER A 744 67.44 -86.96 -25.13
N TYR A 745 67.73 -85.70 -24.79
CA TYR A 745 67.08 -84.50 -25.32
C TYR A 745 68.13 -83.45 -25.72
N GLN A 746 67.85 -82.68 -26.78
CA GLN A 746 68.60 -81.50 -27.16
C GLN A 746 67.64 -80.47 -27.76
N TRP A 747 67.51 -79.32 -27.11
CA TRP A 747 66.57 -78.26 -27.46
C TRP A 747 67.26 -77.03 -28.06
N SER A 748 66.57 -76.34 -28.96
CA SER A 748 66.94 -75.00 -29.43
C SER A 748 65.75 -74.04 -29.35
N PHE A 749 66.02 -72.85 -28.82
CA PHE A 749 65.05 -71.78 -28.58
C PHE A 749 65.60 -70.42 -29.09
N PRO A 750 65.68 -70.20 -30.42
CA PRO A 750 66.12 -68.91 -30.97
C PRO A 750 65.32 -67.74 -30.39
N GLY A 751 66.00 -66.71 -29.88
CA GLY A 751 65.37 -65.56 -29.24
C GLY A 751 64.90 -65.76 -27.79
N GLY A 752 64.89 -67.01 -27.29
CA GLY A 752 64.59 -67.33 -25.90
C GLY A 752 65.81 -67.23 -24.98
N THR A 753 65.56 -67.00 -23.68
CA THR A 753 66.58 -67.05 -22.63
C THR A 753 66.25 -68.20 -21.66
N PRO A 754 67.05 -69.28 -21.58
CA PRO A 754 68.22 -69.59 -22.40
C PRO A 754 67.86 -70.07 -23.82
N SER A 755 68.77 -69.87 -24.78
CA SER A 755 68.51 -70.17 -26.21
C SER A 755 68.68 -71.64 -26.61
N SER A 756 69.00 -72.52 -25.66
CA SER A 756 69.16 -73.97 -25.84
C SER A 756 69.17 -74.67 -24.47
N SER A 757 68.71 -75.92 -24.40
CA SER A 757 68.82 -76.75 -23.19
C SER A 757 69.01 -78.24 -23.53
N ILE A 758 69.46 -79.03 -22.55
CA ILE A 758 69.50 -80.50 -22.55
C ILE A 758 68.57 -81.12 -21.50
N ASP A 759 67.88 -80.29 -20.72
CA ASP A 759 66.95 -80.75 -19.69
C ASP A 759 65.77 -81.50 -20.33
N LYS A 760 65.15 -82.39 -19.56
CA LYS A 760 63.97 -83.13 -20.04
C LYS A 760 62.80 -82.19 -20.34
N ASP A 761 62.57 -81.23 -19.44
CA ASP A 761 61.44 -80.32 -19.44
C ASP A 761 61.94 -78.89 -19.10
N PRO A 762 62.49 -78.12 -20.07
CA PRO A 762 63.13 -76.83 -19.82
C PRO A 762 62.15 -75.65 -19.76
N VAL A 763 62.53 -74.59 -19.04
CA VAL A 763 61.80 -73.32 -18.96
C VAL A 763 62.57 -72.23 -19.71
N VAL A 764 61.88 -71.40 -20.50
CA VAL A 764 62.49 -70.38 -21.36
C VAL A 764 61.66 -69.10 -21.32
N THR A 765 62.31 -67.96 -21.12
CA THR A 765 61.65 -66.64 -21.16
C THR A 765 61.97 -65.89 -22.45
N TYR A 766 60.94 -65.35 -23.11
CA TYR A 766 61.04 -64.49 -24.27
C TYR A 766 60.68 -63.05 -23.88
N ASN A 767 61.63 -62.12 -24.04
CA ASN A 767 61.52 -60.73 -23.57
C ASN A 767 61.32 -59.71 -24.70
N SER A 768 61.06 -60.17 -25.91
CA SER A 768 60.82 -59.33 -27.09
C SER A 768 59.65 -59.89 -27.90
N VAL A 769 58.89 -59.00 -28.54
CA VAL A 769 57.84 -59.35 -29.51
C VAL A 769 58.47 -60.10 -30.68
N GLY A 770 57.86 -61.21 -31.10
CA GLY A 770 58.39 -62.03 -32.18
C GLY A 770 57.69 -63.37 -32.32
N ILE A 771 58.04 -64.09 -33.38
CA ILE A 771 57.62 -65.47 -33.63
C ILE A 771 58.89 -66.32 -33.68
N TYR A 772 58.94 -67.35 -32.85
CA TYR A 772 60.13 -68.15 -32.58
C TYR A 772 59.88 -69.63 -32.87
N ASP A 773 60.80 -70.24 -33.59
CA ASP A 773 60.82 -71.68 -33.86
C ASP A 773 61.29 -72.44 -32.61
N VAL A 774 60.84 -73.69 -32.44
CA VAL A 774 61.35 -74.58 -31.39
C VAL A 774 61.70 -75.94 -31.98
N SER A 775 62.94 -76.37 -31.73
CA SER A 775 63.45 -77.69 -32.14
C SER A 775 63.71 -78.55 -30.91
N LEU A 776 63.20 -79.79 -30.94
CA LEU A 776 63.62 -80.85 -30.04
C LEU A 776 64.16 -82.03 -30.84
N LYS A 777 65.42 -82.37 -30.59
CA LYS A 777 66.02 -83.62 -31.02
C LYS A 777 66.04 -84.63 -29.89
N VAL A 778 65.36 -85.75 -30.08
CA VAL A 778 65.39 -86.90 -29.15
C VAL A 778 66.16 -88.08 -29.72
N LYS A 779 66.66 -88.93 -28.80
CA LYS A 779 67.23 -90.25 -29.12
C LYS A 779 66.68 -91.29 -28.16
N GLY A 780 66.42 -92.49 -28.64
CA GLY A 780 65.93 -93.63 -27.85
C GLY A 780 66.09 -94.94 -28.62
N ASN A 781 66.51 -96.01 -27.94
CA ASN A 781 66.71 -97.35 -28.53
C ASN A 781 67.53 -97.42 -29.85
N GLY A 782 68.49 -96.51 -30.02
CA GLY A 782 69.36 -96.44 -31.21
C GLY A 782 68.87 -95.48 -32.30
N ASP A 783 67.57 -95.18 -32.33
CA ASP A 783 66.99 -94.20 -33.23
C ASP A 783 67.15 -92.75 -32.73
N SER A 784 67.17 -91.81 -33.66
CA SER A 784 67.07 -90.37 -33.39
C SER A 784 66.02 -89.75 -34.26
N VAL A 785 65.07 -89.05 -33.63
CA VAL A 785 64.02 -88.31 -34.32
C VAL A 785 64.10 -86.86 -33.86
N THR A 786 64.12 -85.94 -34.81
CA THR A 786 64.00 -84.50 -34.56
C THR A 786 62.59 -84.07 -34.90
N ILE A 787 62.01 -83.26 -34.04
CA ILE A 787 60.76 -82.55 -34.30
C ILE A 787 61.06 -81.05 -34.25
N ASP A 788 61.01 -80.43 -35.42
CA ASP A 788 61.12 -78.99 -35.60
C ASP A 788 59.70 -78.42 -35.74
N LYS A 789 59.31 -77.52 -34.84
CA LYS A 789 58.06 -76.77 -34.96
C LYS A 789 58.40 -75.33 -35.28
N GLN A 790 58.17 -74.95 -36.54
CA GLN A 790 58.29 -73.56 -36.98
C GLN A 790 57.17 -72.73 -36.37
N GLN A 791 57.47 -71.47 -36.07
CA GLN A 791 56.54 -70.49 -35.50
C GLN A 791 55.84 -70.95 -34.21
N PHE A 792 56.51 -71.79 -33.41
CA PHE A 792 55.90 -72.49 -32.29
C PHE A 792 55.62 -71.61 -31.06
N VAL A 793 56.40 -70.56 -30.86
CA VAL A 793 56.17 -69.57 -29.79
C VAL A 793 55.91 -68.21 -30.42
N SER A 794 54.71 -67.67 -30.23
CA SER A 794 54.32 -66.33 -30.66
C SER A 794 54.23 -65.39 -29.46
N VAL A 795 55.02 -64.32 -29.47
CA VAL A 795 55.15 -63.38 -28.34
C VAL A 795 54.67 -62.00 -28.76
N GLY A 796 53.65 -61.50 -28.08
CA GLY A 796 53.14 -60.14 -28.21
C GLY A 796 53.59 -59.23 -27.07
N ASP A 797 53.04 -58.02 -27.06
CA ASP A 797 53.11 -57.05 -25.97
C ASP A 797 51.75 -56.32 -25.90
N ASN A 798 51.46 -55.61 -24.81
CA ASN A 798 50.22 -54.86 -24.69
C ASN A 798 50.10 -53.77 -25.78
N PRO A 799 48.86 -53.45 -26.23
CA PRO A 799 48.65 -52.32 -27.10
C PRO A 799 48.87 -51.00 -26.34
N GLU A 800 49.13 -49.93 -27.08
CA GLU A 800 49.21 -48.55 -26.56
C GLU A 800 48.13 -47.73 -27.26
N ALA A 801 47.09 -47.30 -26.56
CA ALA A 801 45.92 -46.63 -27.12
C ALA A 801 46.16 -45.12 -27.27
N ALA A 802 46.02 -44.58 -28.48
CA ALA A 802 46.18 -43.16 -28.77
C ALA A 802 45.34 -42.71 -29.97
N PHE A 803 44.82 -41.49 -29.96
CA PHE A 803 44.09 -40.94 -31.11
C PHE A 803 44.10 -39.41 -31.21
N GLN A 804 43.74 -38.92 -32.39
CA GLN A 804 43.43 -37.52 -32.70
C GLN A 804 41.99 -37.38 -33.23
N LYS A 805 41.45 -36.16 -33.25
CA LYS A 805 40.06 -35.90 -33.70
C LYS A 805 39.97 -34.64 -34.56
N SER A 806 39.05 -34.65 -35.53
CA SER A 806 38.67 -33.51 -36.36
C SER A 806 37.15 -33.38 -36.41
N ILE A 807 36.61 -32.17 -36.22
CA ILE A 807 35.16 -31.93 -36.08
C ILE A 807 34.66 -31.12 -37.29
N THR A 808 33.51 -31.50 -37.84
CA THR A 808 32.83 -30.77 -38.93
C THR A 808 31.32 -30.90 -38.74
N GLY A 809 30.69 -29.84 -38.21
CA GLY A 809 29.29 -29.89 -37.79
C GLY A 809 29.08 -30.93 -36.68
N PHE A 810 28.11 -31.83 -36.87
CA PHE A 810 27.86 -32.98 -35.99
C PHE A 810 28.78 -34.19 -36.22
N SER A 811 29.60 -34.15 -37.27
CA SER A 811 30.48 -35.24 -37.66
C SER A 811 31.85 -35.08 -37.01
N VAL A 812 32.35 -36.11 -36.33
CA VAL A 812 33.70 -36.15 -35.78
C VAL A 812 34.46 -37.32 -36.39
N PHE A 813 35.54 -37.01 -37.10
CA PHE A 813 36.49 -38.02 -37.56
C PHE A 813 37.53 -38.28 -36.48
N PHE A 814 37.66 -39.54 -36.08
CA PHE A 814 38.65 -40.01 -35.12
C PHE A 814 39.76 -40.76 -35.87
N ASN A 815 40.98 -40.25 -35.74
CA ASN A 815 42.17 -40.80 -36.38
C ASN A 815 42.99 -41.56 -35.33
N ASP A 816 43.07 -42.89 -35.48
CA ASP A 816 43.85 -43.76 -34.60
C ASP A 816 45.35 -43.50 -34.74
N GLN A 817 46.05 -43.58 -33.62
CA GLN A 817 47.51 -43.46 -33.50
C GLN A 817 48.08 -44.57 -32.60
N SER A 818 47.28 -45.61 -32.32
CA SER A 818 47.61 -46.67 -31.38
C SER A 818 48.68 -47.61 -31.92
N LYS A 819 49.45 -48.23 -31.00
CA LYS A 819 50.49 -49.22 -31.35
C LYS A 819 50.05 -50.61 -30.92
N LEU A 820 50.48 -51.62 -31.69
CA LEU A 820 50.26 -53.06 -31.43
C LEU A 820 48.78 -53.49 -31.29
N GLY A 821 47.82 -52.65 -31.68
CA GLY A 821 46.39 -52.99 -31.68
C GLY A 821 46.01 -54.02 -32.75
N ALA A 822 45.14 -54.97 -32.38
CA ALA A 822 44.54 -55.92 -33.32
C ALA A 822 43.03 -55.71 -33.49
N SER A 823 42.37 -55.15 -32.47
CA SER A 823 40.95 -54.82 -32.45
C SER A 823 40.72 -53.52 -31.69
N TYR A 824 39.67 -52.81 -32.08
CA TYR A 824 39.35 -51.47 -31.62
C TYR A 824 37.92 -51.46 -31.08
N LEU A 825 37.69 -50.73 -29.98
CA LEU A 825 36.36 -50.37 -29.51
C LEU A 825 36.36 -48.90 -29.12
N TRP A 826 35.75 -48.10 -29.99
CA TRP A 826 35.38 -46.73 -29.69
C TRP A 826 34.06 -46.73 -28.94
N GLU A 827 34.00 -46.05 -27.80
CA GLU A 827 32.77 -45.63 -27.14
C GLU A 827 32.68 -44.11 -27.28
N PHE A 828 31.75 -43.61 -28.09
CA PHE A 828 31.72 -42.19 -28.45
C PHE A 828 31.12 -41.27 -27.39
N GLY A 829 30.74 -41.80 -26.22
CA GLY A 829 30.05 -41.07 -25.16
C GLY A 829 28.54 -40.84 -25.39
N ASP A 830 27.99 -41.23 -26.55
CA ASP A 830 26.55 -41.09 -26.90
C ASP A 830 25.82 -42.45 -26.96
N THR A 831 26.30 -43.44 -26.22
CA THR A 831 25.90 -44.88 -26.23
C THR A 831 26.20 -45.65 -27.51
N LYS A 832 26.62 -44.99 -28.60
CA LYS A 832 27.08 -45.67 -29.81
C LYS A 832 28.55 -46.01 -29.71
N THR A 833 28.93 -47.06 -30.42
CA THR A 833 30.29 -47.57 -30.50
C THR A 833 30.71 -47.79 -31.95
N SER A 834 32.01 -47.94 -32.20
CA SER A 834 32.54 -48.45 -33.47
C SER A 834 33.72 -49.38 -33.22
N THR A 835 33.91 -50.33 -34.13
CA THR A 835 35.08 -51.22 -34.16
C THR A 835 36.00 -50.95 -35.36
N GLU A 836 35.72 -49.89 -36.13
CA GLU A 836 36.60 -49.41 -37.19
C GLU A 836 37.90 -48.83 -36.60
N VAL A 837 39.01 -48.95 -37.35
CA VAL A 837 40.31 -48.41 -36.93
C VAL A 837 40.24 -46.89 -36.75
N SER A 838 39.65 -46.16 -37.70
CA SER A 838 39.54 -44.70 -37.65
C SER A 838 38.15 -44.24 -38.12
N PRO A 839 37.15 -44.26 -37.22
CA PRO A 839 35.76 -44.02 -37.57
C PRO A 839 35.44 -42.54 -37.78
N THR A 840 34.42 -42.29 -38.60
CA THR A 840 33.69 -41.02 -38.58
C THR A 840 32.38 -41.23 -37.82
N HIS A 841 32.23 -40.54 -36.69
CA HIS A 841 30.99 -40.62 -35.91
C HIS A 841 30.07 -39.43 -36.19
N LEU A 842 28.76 -39.69 -36.27
CA LEU A 842 27.73 -38.65 -36.37
C LEU A 842 26.93 -38.57 -35.06
N TYR A 843 27.20 -37.53 -34.29
CA TYR A 843 26.44 -37.22 -33.08
C TYR A 843 25.05 -36.71 -33.45
N SER A 844 24.01 -37.33 -32.91
CA SER A 844 22.61 -36.98 -33.21
C SER A 844 22.07 -35.81 -32.36
N ALA A 845 22.89 -35.26 -31.48
CA ALA A 845 22.57 -34.14 -30.60
C ALA A 845 23.83 -33.31 -30.31
N GLU A 846 23.64 -32.13 -29.71
CA GLU A 846 24.74 -31.29 -29.24
C GLU A 846 25.13 -31.60 -27.79
N GLY A 847 26.42 -31.78 -27.52
CA GLY A 847 26.90 -32.12 -26.18
C GLY A 847 28.41 -32.23 -26.04
N ASP A 848 28.84 -32.41 -24.79
CA ASP A 848 30.19 -32.79 -24.41
C ASP A 848 30.22 -34.30 -24.17
N TYR A 849 31.00 -35.02 -24.99
CA TYR A 849 31.03 -36.47 -25.05
C TYR A 849 32.38 -37.00 -24.57
N ASN A 850 32.39 -37.87 -23.56
CA ASN A 850 33.62 -38.53 -23.14
C ASN A 850 33.89 -39.72 -24.06
N VAL A 851 34.81 -39.54 -25.01
CA VAL A 851 35.17 -40.57 -25.99
C VAL A 851 36.26 -41.46 -25.41
N ARG A 852 35.98 -42.76 -25.35
CA ARG A 852 36.93 -43.78 -24.90
C ARG A 852 37.31 -44.65 -26.09
N LEU A 853 38.61 -44.71 -26.41
CA LEU A 853 39.16 -45.72 -27.30
C LEU A 853 39.77 -46.83 -26.44
N ILE A 854 39.25 -48.04 -26.58
CA ILE A 854 39.89 -49.26 -26.09
C ILE A 854 40.56 -49.92 -27.28
N VAL A 855 41.85 -50.22 -27.17
CA VAL A 855 42.56 -51.02 -28.16
C VAL A 855 42.95 -52.32 -27.50
N THR A 856 42.63 -53.43 -28.15
CA THR A 856 42.83 -54.79 -27.61
C THR A 856 43.62 -55.63 -28.61
N ASN A 857 44.59 -56.37 -28.11
CA ASN A 857 45.23 -57.47 -28.82
C ASN A 857 45.21 -58.72 -27.91
N ASP A 858 45.90 -59.79 -28.31
CA ASP A 858 45.94 -61.05 -27.54
C ASP A 858 46.61 -60.94 -26.15
N CYS A 859 47.31 -59.83 -25.88
CA CYS A 859 48.02 -59.59 -24.62
C CYS A 859 47.23 -58.80 -23.59
N GLY A 860 46.18 -58.11 -24.02
CA GLY A 860 45.38 -57.27 -23.16
C GLY A 860 44.83 -56.08 -23.92
N SER A 861 44.40 -55.09 -23.15
CA SER A 861 43.79 -53.87 -23.67
C SER A 861 44.35 -52.64 -22.98
N ASP A 862 44.62 -51.59 -23.74
CA ASP A 862 44.89 -50.25 -23.22
C ASP A 862 43.73 -49.32 -23.60
N THR A 863 43.60 -48.20 -22.88
CA THR A 863 42.42 -47.34 -22.96
C THR A 863 42.76 -45.85 -22.85
N MET A 864 42.48 -45.12 -23.92
CA MET A 864 42.59 -43.66 -23.97
C MET A 864 41.21 -43.00 -23.83
N ASN A 865 41.09 -42.00 -22.95
CA ASN A 865 39.87 -41.23 -22.74
C ASN A 865 40.10 -39.75 -23.14
N GLN A 866 39.15 -39.14 -23.86
CA GLN A 866 39.21 -37.72 -24.21
C GLN A 866 37.81 -37.11 -24.34
N LEU A 867 37.60 -35.93 -23.73
CA LEU A 867 36.36 -35.17 -23.90
C LEU A 867 36.27 -34.52 -25.30
N VAL A 868 35.09 -34.57 -25.91
CA VAL A 868 34.81 -34.06 -27.27
C VAL A 868 33.52 -33.24 -27.26
N ALA A 869 33.63 -31.94 -27.48
CA ALA A 869 32.51 -31.01 -27.55
C ALA A 869 31.99 -30.90 -29.00
N VAL A 870 30.69 -31.12 -29.22
CA VAL A 870 30.07 -31.11 -30.56
C VAL A 870 28.82 -30.22 -30.55
N TYR A 871 28.92 -29.06 -31.20
CA TYR A 871 27.86 -28.05 -31.29
C TYR A 871 27.85 -27.42 -32.70
N LEU A 872 26.67 -27.20 -33.31
CA LEU A 872 26.56 -26.56 -34.62
C LEU A 872 26.86 -25.06 -34.53
N VAL A 873 26.30 -24.43 -33.51
CA VAL A 873 26.66 -23.09 -33.05
C VAL A 873 26.90 -23.20 -31.55
N PRO A 874 27.86 -22.44 -30.98
CA PRO A 874 28.18 -22.58 -29.57
C PRO A 874 26.95 -22.29 -28.69
N LYS A 875 26.79 -23.04 -27.59
CA LYS A 875 25.74 -22.71 -26.61
C LYS A 875 26.15 -21.44 -25.89
N VAL A 876 25.27 -20.45 -25.92
CA VAL A 876 25.49 -19.12 -25.35
C VAL A 876 24.61 -18.92 -24.12
N ASP A 877 25.26 -18.80 -22.97
CA ASP A 877 24.61 -18.36 -21.74
C ASP A 877 25.63 -17.63 -20.85
N PHE A 878 25.13 -16.82 -19.94
CA PHE A 878 25.92 -16.08 -18.95
C PHE A 878 25.07 -15.70 -17.74
N ILE A 879 25.77 -15.50 -16.62
CA ILE A 879 25.23 -14.92 -15.40
C ILE A 879 26.03 -13.67 -15.01
N ALA A 880 25.38 -12.73 -14.35
CA ALA A 880 26.03 -11.69 -13.55
C ALA A 880 26.09 -12.13 -12.07
N ASP A 881 27.09 -11.66 -11.34
CA ASP A 881 27.17 -11.77 -9.88
C ASP A 881 26.06 -10.97 -9.17
N SER A 882 25.67 -9.82 -9.74
CA SER A 882 24.44 -9.10 -9.39
C SER A 882 23.64 -8.65 -10.62
N THR A 883 22.31 -8.79 -10.53
CA THR A 883 21.35 -8.24 -11.51
C THR A 883 20.64 -6.97 -11.01
N ILE A 884 20.84 -6.60 -9.75
CA ILE A 884 20.31 -5.38 -9.14
C ILE A 884 21.47 -4.63 -8.49
N ILE A 885 21.88 -3.51 -9.08
CA ILE A 885 22.93 -2.66 -8.52
C ILE A 885 22.30 -1.52 -7.73
N CYS A 886 22.80 -1.33 -6.52
CA CYS A 886 22.43 -0.23 -5.65
C CYS A 886 23.43 0.92 -5.80
N GLY A 887 23.02 1.99 -6.48
CA GLY A 887 23.96 3.06 -6.86
C GLY A 887 24.88 2.66 -8.01
N PHE A 888 25.98 3.42 -8.16
CA PHE A 888 27.01 3.13 -9.15
C PHE A 888 27.87 1.96 -8.67
N GLY A 889 28.13 0.99 -9.55
CA GLY A 889 28.78 -0.25 -9.11
C GLY A 889 29.32 -1.11 -10.23
N GLU A 890 30.21 -2.00 -9.82
CA GLU A 890 30.83 -3.06 -10.61
C GLU A 890 29.86 -4.24 -10.80
N VAL A 891 29.92 -4.90 -11.95
CA VAL A 891 29.28 -6.19 -12.21
C VAL A 891 30.28 -7.13 -12.85
N GLN A 892 30.45 -8.31 -12.25
CA GLN A 892 31.24 -9.40 -12.82
C GLN A 892 30.34 -10.37 -13.59
N PHE A 893 30.60 -10.49 -14.89
CA PHE A 893 29.91 -11.46 -15.73
C PHE A 893 30.70 -12.77 -15.80
N THR A 894 30.00 -13.89 -15.60
CA THR A 894 30.55 -15.24 -15.77
C THR A 894 29.88 -15.90 -16.98
N SER A 895 30.69 -16.24 -17.98
CA SER A 895 30.24 -17.02 -19.13
C SER A 895 29.89 -18.46 -18.73
N LYS A 896 28.76 -18.94 -19.24
CA LYS A 896 28.26 -20.32 -19.12
C LYS A 896 28.18 -21.00 -20.49
N THR A 897 29.04 -20.57 -21.42
CA THR A 897 29.05 -21.08 -22.80
C THR A 897 29.64 -22.49 -22.90
N SER A 898 29.33 -23.20 -23.99
CA SER A 898 29.87 -24.54 -24.26
C SER A 898 31.40 -24.58 -24.33
N ALA A 899 31.99 -25.76 -24.11
CA ALA A 899 33.43 -25.97 -23.94
C ALA A 899 34.26 -25.72 -25.22
N ASP A 900 33.61 -25.70 -26.38
CA ASP A 900 34.18 -25.46 -27.71
C ASP A 900 34.30 -23.98 -28.10
N VAL A 901 33.78 -23.05 -27.28
CA VAL A 901 33.91 -21.62 -27.54
C VAL A 901 35.37 -21.17 -27.43
N ASN A 902 35.83 -20.51 -28.49
CA ASN A 902 37.18 -19.93 -28.58
C ASN A 902 37.19 -18.39 -28.65
N SER A 903 36.02 -17.75 -28.74
CA SER A 903 35.89 -16.29 -28.79
C SER A 903 34.59 -15.79 -28.14
N TRP A 904 34.70 -14.71 -27.36
CA TRP A 904 33.59 -14.00 -26.72
C TRP A 904 33.56 -12.54 -27.19
N SER A 905 32.38 -11.98 -27.38
CA SER A 905 32.13 -10.57 -27.71
C SER A 905 30.89 -10.10 -26.96
N TRP A 906 31.11 -9.17 -26.02
CA TRP A 906 30.08 -8.62 -25.14
C TRP A 906 29.72 -7.20 -25.53
N ILE A 907 28.45 -6.86 -25.34
CA ILE A 907 27.92 -5.48 -25.40
C ILE A 907 27.08 -5.27 -24.13
N PHE A 908 27.33 -4.17 -23.43
CA PHE A 908 26.69 -3.79 -22.17
C PHE A 908 26.05 -2.41 -22.34
N ASP A 909 24.71 -2.37 -22.43
CA ASP A 909 24.00 -1.09 -22.57
C ASP A 909 24.31 -0.19 -21.36
N GLY A 910 24.91 0.98 -21.57
CA GLY A 910 25.11 1.95 -20.48
C GLY A 910 26.13 1.57 -19.40
N ALA A 911 27.02 0.60 -19.67
CA ALA A 911 28.18 0.32 -18.81
C ALA A 911 29.48 0.94 -19.35
N SER A 912 30.54 0.90 -18.53
CA SER A 912 31.90 1.28 -18.87
C SER A 912 32.88 0.18 -18.43
N PRO A 913 33.64 -0.46 -19.35
CA PRO A 913 33.50 -0.35 -20.80
C PRO A 913 32.14 -0.89 -21.29
N ASP A 914 31.67 -0.38 -22.42
CA ASP A 914 30.42 -0.79 -23.08
C ASP A 914 30.56 -2.11 -23.85
N THR A 915 31.78 -2.60 -24.02
CA THR A 915 32.11 -3.81 -24.78
C THR A 915 33.27 -4.58 -24.15
N SER A 916 33.36 -5.88 -24.41
CA SER A 916 34.52 -6.70 -23.99
C SER A 916 34.71 -7.96 -24.84
N SER A 917 35.92 -8.50 -24.86
CA SER A 917 36.23 -9.82 -25.43
C SER A 917 36.75 -10.84 -24.41
N SER A 918 36.73 -10.51 -23.11
CA SER A 918 37.09 -11.46 -22.04
C SER A 918 36.03 -12.57 -21.92
N LYS A 919 36.44 -13.78 -21.52
CA LYS A 919 35.49 -14.85 -21.18
C LYS A 919 34.61 -14.47 -19.99
N ASN A 920 35.17 -13.79 -18.99
CA ASN A 920 34.49 -13.33 -17.79
C ASN A 920 34.84 -11.85 -17.56
N PRO A 921 34.14 -10.90 -18.18
CA PRO A 921 34.43 -9.47 -18.08
C PRO A 921 33.85 -8.86 -16.80
N VAL A 922 34.41 -7.69 -16.45
CA VAL A 922 33.99 -6.83 -15.35
C VAL A 922 33.70 -5.45 -15.94
N VAL A 923 32.56 -4.85 -15.60
CA VAL A 923 32.13 -3.53 -16.09
C VAL A 923 31.43 -2.72 -15.01
N TYR A 924 31.47 -1.39 -15.12
CA TYR A 924 30.84 -0.46 -14.18
C TYR A 924 29.61 0.21 -14.78
N TYR A 925 28.52 0.30 -14.04
CA TYR A 925 27.36 1.10 -14.45
C TYR A 925 27.31 2.41 -13.67
N ASP A 926 27.34 3.53 -14.38
CA ASP A 926 27.46 4.90 -13.83
C ASP A 926 26.14 5.70 -13.85
N LYS A 927 25.05 5.09 -14.31
CA LYS A 927 23.73 5.73 -14.49
C LYS A 927 22.59 4.81 -14.04
N LYS A 928 21.55 5.39 -13.45
CA LYS A 928 20.29 4.71 -13.13
C LYS A 928 19.59 4.27 -14.42
N GLY A 929 19.20 3.00 -14.50
CA GLY A 929 18.56 2.46 -15.70
C GLY A 929 18.21 0.98 -15.59
N ILE A 930 17.62 0.47 -16.67
CA ILE A 930 17.36 -0.94 -16.91
C ILE A 930 18.08 -1.25 -18.22
N TYR A 931 19.10 -2.10 -18.15
CA TYR A 931 20.07 -2.29 -19.21
C TYR A 931 20.05 -3.73 -19.73
N SER A 932 20.21 -3.89 -21.04
CA SER A 932 20.36 -5.20 -21.65
C SER A 932 21.84 -5.56 -21.75
N VAL A 933 22.11 -6.86 -21.73
CA VAL A 933 23.46 -7.39 -21.97
C VAL A 933 23.38 -8.38 -23.11
N LYS A 934 24.26 -8.21 -24.11
CA LYS A 934 24.43 -9.15 -25.22
C LYS A 934 25.77 -9.85 -25.09
N LEU A 935 25.74 -11.18 -25.11
CA LEU A 935 26.91 -11.99 -25.37
C LEU A 935 26.76 -12.62 -26.76
N THR A 936 27.79 -12.48 -27.59
CA THR A 936 28.00 -13.23 -28.83
C THR A 936 29.24 -14.11 -28.65
N VAL A 937 29.15 -15.38 -29.01
CA VAL A 937 30.26 -16.34 -28.94
C VAL A 937 30.43 -17.09 -30.24
N ARG A 938 31.66 -17.53 -30.51
CA ARG A 938 32.05 -18.25 -31.73
C ARG A 938 32.86 -19.50 -31.41
N ASN A 939 32.63 -20.56 -32.19
CA ASN A 939 33.44 -21.78 -32.27
C ASN A 939 33.95 -21.95 -33.72
N SER A 940 34.49 -23.12 -34.09
CA SER A 940 34.92 -23.40 -35.47
C SER A 940 33.78 -23.56 -36.49
N ASN A 941 32.53 -23.75 -36.04
CA ASN A 941 31.37 -24.12 -36.85
C ASN A 941 30.40 -22.95 -37.08
N GLY A 942 30.38 -21.94 -36.20
CA GLY A 942 29.51 -20.77 -36.31
C GLY A 942 29.55 -19.87 -35.08
N GLU A 943 28.60 -18.93 -35.03
CA GLU A 943 28.41 -18.01 -33.89
C GLU A 943 26.97 -18.05 -33.38
N ASN A 944 26.80 -17.72 -32.10
CA ASN A 944 25.51 -17.63 -31.44
C ASN A 944 25.48 -16.40 -30.52
N SER A 945 24.31 -15.80 -30.30
CA SER A 945 24.20 -14.67 -29.38
C SER A 945 22.95 -14.71 -28.51
N LEU A 946 23.12 -14.38 -27.22
CA LEU A 946 22.04 -14.18 -26.26
C LEU A 946 21.97 -12.71 -25.88
N ILE A 947 20.79 -12.11 -26.01
CA ILE A 947 20.47 -10.81 -25.41
C ILE A 947 19.58 -11.08 -24.21
N ARG A 948 20.06 -10.79 -23.01
CA ARG A 948 19.20 -10.69 -21.83
C ARG A 948 18.68 -9.25 -21.76
N GLN A 949 17.45 -9.04 -22.19
CA GLN A 949 16.78 -7.74 -22.09
C GLN A 949 16.49 -7.39 -20.63
N SER A 950 16.65 -6.12 -20.27
CA SER A 950 16.35 -5.63 -18.91
C SER A 950 17.07 -6.39 -17.78
N TYR A 951 18.29 -6.87 -18.06
CA TYR A 951 18.99 -7.84 -17.22
C TYR A 951 19.70 -7.22 -16.01
N ILE A 952 20.27 -6.03 -16.19
CA ILE A 952 20.88 -5.26 -15.10
C ILE A 952 19.96 -4.10 -14.76
N ARG A 953 19.46 -4.07 -13.52
CA ARG A 953 18.64 -2.98 -13.01
C ARG A 953 19.46 -2.16 -12.02
N VAL A 954 19.89 -0.98 -12.46
CA VAL A 954 20.58 0.00 -11.61
C VAL A 954 19.53 0.87 -10.94
N ILE A 955 19.29 0.60 -9.66
CA ILE A 955 18.40 1.41 -8.82
C ILE A 955 19.18 2.50 -8.10
N SER A 956 18.54 3.66 -7.90
CA SER A 956 19.10 4.73 -7.08
C SER A 956 19.36 4.18 -5.67
N PRO A 957 20.46 4.59 -4.98
CA PRO A 957 20.77 4.12 -3.62
C PRO A 957 19.59 4.25 -2.63
N VAL A 958 18.74 5.25 -2.85
CA VAL A 958 17.59 5.58 -2.00
C VAL A 958 16.35 4.72 -2.26
N LEU A 959 16.39 3.81 -3.25
CA LEU A 959 15.31 2.86 -3.60
C LEU A 959 15.71 1.40 -3.39
N CYS A 960 16.82 1.15 -2.69
CA CYS A 960 17.34 -0.18 -2.44
C CYS A 960 16.55 -0.95 -1.38
N PRO A 961 16.14 -2.21 -1.64
CA PRO A 961 15.64 -3.11 -0.60
C PRO A 961 16.72 -3.36 0.46
N GLU A 962 16.31 -3.55 1.72
CA GLU A 962 17.17 -3.55 2.92
C GLU A 962 18.26 -4.67 3.00
N ASN A 963 18.47 -5.48 1.95
CA ASN A 963 19.17 -6.79 2.02
C ASN A 963 20.29 -7.03 0.98
N ILE A 964 21.08 -6.02 0.59
CA ILE A 964 22.31 -6.24 -0.21
C ILE A 964 23.55 -5.88 0.61
N ILE A 965 24.34 -6.91 0.93
CA ILE A 965 25.58 -6.80 1.71
C ILE A 965 26.72 -6.41 0.76
N TYR A 966 27.31 -5.22 0.96
CA TYR A 966 28.56 -4.87 0.31
C TYR A 966 29.73 -5.58 1.00
N LYS A 967 30.45 -6.40 0.25
CA LYS A 967 31.84 -6.77 0.56
C LYS A 967 32.76 -6.02 -0.39
N ASN A 968 33.44 -4.98 0.08
CA ASN A 968 34.85 -4.85 -0.25
C ASN A 968 35.63 -4.08 0.82
N SER A 969 36.89 -4.45 0.95
CA SER A 969 37.86 -3.90 1.91
C SER A 969 38.71 -2.81 1.26
N GLU A 970 39.18 -1.86 2.09
CA GLU A 970 40.32 -0.96 1.82
C GLU A 970 40.14 0.11 0.71
N LEU A 971 39.59 1.30 1.06
CA LEU A 971 40.39 2.49 1.46
C LEU A 971 39.59 3.82 1.49
N ASN A 972 39.54 4.41 2.68
CA ASN A 972 39.40 5.85 3.03
C ASN A 972 38.63 6.83 2.12
N GLY A 973 37.42 7.20 2.56
CA GLY A 973 36.74 8.44 2.11
C GLY A 973 35.22 8.43 2.32
N ASP A 974 34.76 8.58 3.57
CA ASP A 974 33.34 8.69 3.98
C ASP A 974 32.40 7.54 3.58
N ILE A 975 32.51 6.43 4.32
CA ILE A 975 31.47 5.41 4.45
C ILE A 975 30.46 5.88 5.51
N ILE A 976 29.20 6.08 5.13
CA ILE A 976 28.10 6.28 6.09
C ILE A 976 27.50 4.92 6.48
N TYR A 977 27.40 4.70 7.80
CA TYR A 977 27.15 3.44 8.48
C TYR A 977 25.64 3.05 8.54
N PRO A 978 25.27 1.82 8.96
CA PRO A 978 24.01 1.20 8.55
C PRO A 978 22.77 1.75 9.28
N ILE A 979 21.63 1.67 8.60
CA ILE A 979 20.33 2.08 9.11
C ILE A 979 19.89 1.14 10.24
N LYS A 980 20.14 1.52 11.49
CA LYS A 980 19.41 0.97 12.63
C LYS A 980 17.97 1.48 12.58
N LYS A 981 17.04 0.59 12.26
CA LYS A 981 15.61 0.81 12.50
C LYS A 981 15.35 0.73 14.00
N GLN A 982 15.41 1.88 14.66
CA GLN A 982 14.83 2.08 15.98
C GLN A 982 13.68 3.06 15.81
N ASP A 983 12.44 2.56 15.94
CA ASP A 983 11.25 3.38 15.80
C ASP A 983 11.23 4.45 16.92
N SER A 984 11.50 5.70 16.56
CA SER A 984 11.11 6.83 17.41
C SER A 984 9.67 7.19 17.08
N GLU A 985 8.75 6.70 17.91
CA GLU A 985 7.30 6.97 17.82
C GLU A 985 6.94 8.47 17.89
N GLY A 986 7.93 9.34 18.19
CA GLY A 986 7.79 10.79 18.31
C GLY A 986 7.91 11.60 17.02
N ILE A 987 8.70 11.18 16.01
CA ILE A 987 8.92 12.03 14.82
C ILE A 987 7.79 11.86 13.80
N LYS A 988 6.94 12.89 13.71
CA LYS A 988 5.80 12.97 12.79
C LYS A 988 6.08 13.98 11.68
N ILE A 989 5.88 13.54 10.44
CA ILE A 989 5.97 14.35 9.23
C ILE A 989 4.55 14.44 8.67
N PHE A 990 3.93 15.63 8.79
CA PHE A 990 2.54 15.85 8.40
C PHE A 990 2.45 16.35 6.94
N PRO A 991 1.40 15.97 6.21
CA PRO A 991 1.56 15.23 4.96
C PRO A 991 1.77 16.10 3.70
N ASN A 992 2.15 15.43 2.60
CA ASN A 992 2.15 15.87 1.20
C ASN A 992 1.89 17.38 0.98
N PRO A 993 2.96 18.18 0.85
CA PRO A 993 2.85 19.62 0.66
C PRO A 993 2.13 20.01 -0.65
N PHE A 994 0.81 20.23 -0.57
CA PHE A 994 0.02 20.82 -1.67
C PHE A 994 0.44 22.27 -2.00
N ASN A 995 1.14 22.93 -1.06
CA ASN A 995 1.63 24.31 -1.16
C ASN A 995 3.15 24.43 -0.93
N GLY A 996 3.89 23.33 -1.08
CA GLY A 996 5.34 23.31 -0.86
C GLY A 996 5.80 23.47 0.61
N ILE A 997 4.91 23.57 1.60
CA ILE A 997 5.30 23.63 3.03
C ILE A 997 5.27 22.23 3.67
N LEU A 998 6.41 21.76 4.16
CA LEU A 998 6.52 20.49 4.91
C LEU A 998 6.65 20.77 6.41
N ASN A 999 5.81 20.12 7.23
CA ASN A 999 5.83 20.26 8.69
C ASN A 999 6.44 19.01 9.34
N ILE A 1000 7.46 19.20 10.18
CA ILE A 1000 8.19 18.14 10.89
C ILE A 1000 8.11 18.44 12.39
N SER A 1001 7.72 17.45 13.20
CA SER A 1001 7.58 17.57 14.65
C SER A 1001 8.19 16.36 15.36
N GLY A 1002 8.69 16.56 16.59
CA GLY A 1002 9.33 15.53 17.40
C GLY A 1002 10.86 15.48 17.30
N LEU A 1003 11.49 16.55 16.79
CA LEU A 1003 12.95 16.65 16.66
C LEU A 1003 13.63 16.61 18.05
N ASP A 1004 14.87 16.08 18.11
CA ASP A 1004 15.62 16.02 19.36
C ASP A 1004 16.10 17.42 19.77
N VAL A 1005 15.49 17.97 20.83
CA VAL A 1005 15.82 19.31 21.34
C VAL A 1005 17.20 19.42 21.98
N GLN A 1006 17.87 18.30 22.31
CA GLN A 1006 19.19 18.32 22.93
C GLN A 1006 20.34 18.22 21.93
N ASP A 1007 20.06 18.13 20.63
CA ASP A 1007 21.09 17.96 19.59
C ASP A 1007 20.72 18.67 18.28
N LYS A 1008 21.70 18.80 17.37
CA LYS A 1008 21.44 19.31 16.02
C LYS A 1008 20.75 18.22 15.19
N ASN A 1009 19.67 18.58 14.50
CA ASN A 1009 18.99 17.68 13.58
C ASN A 1009 19.26 18.17 12.14
N LEU A 1010 20.06 17.41 11.40
CA LEU A 1010 20.39 17.63 10.00
C LEU A 1010 19.30 17.02 9.12
N ILE A 1011 18.60 17.87 8.38
CA ILE A 1011 17.50 17.49 7.50
C ILE A 1011 17.96 17.64 6.06
N LYS A 1012 17.82 16.58 5.25
CA LYS A 1012 18.18 16.56 3.83
C LYS A 1012 16.99 16.03 3.02
N ILE A 1013 16.68 16.65 1.90
CA ILE A 1013 15.70 16.13 0.93
C ILE A 1013 16.43 15.79 -0.36
N TYR A 1014 16.15 14.59 -0.86
CA TYR A 1014 16.72 14.00 -2.04
C TYR A 1014 15.68 13.94 -3.16
N ASN A 1015 16.09 14.22 -4.39
CA ASN A 1015 15.28 13.94 -5.56
C ASN A 1015 15.33 12.44 -5.94
N TYR A 1016 14.60 12.04 -6.99
CA TYR A 1016 14.54 10.67 -7.48
C TYR A 1016 15.86 10.11 -8.09
N LEU A 1017 16.89 10.95 -8.19
CA LEU A 1017 18.26 10.57 -8.58
C LEU A 1017 19.14 10.28 -7.35
N GLY A 1018 18.81 10.85 -6.19
CA GLY A 1018 19.59 10.74 -4.95
C GLY A 1018 20.42 11.98 -4.62
N GLU A 1019 20.24 13.08 -5.37
CA GLU A 1019 20.93 14.35 -5.13
C GLU A 1019 20.25 15.12 -4.01
N VAL A 1020 21.02 15.72 -3.09
CA VAL A 1020 20.50 16.62 -2.06
C VAL A 1020 20.01 17.90 -2.73
N VAL A 1021 18.69 18.03 -2.89
CA VAL A 1021 18.04 19.22 -3.47
C VAL A 1021 17.61 20.24 -2.42
N TYR A 1022 17.61 19.85 -1.15
CA TYR A 1022 17.35 20.75 -0.03
C TYR A 1022 18.10 20.25 1.21
N SER A 1023 18.66 21.16 2.01
CA SER A 1023 19.29 20.82 3.29
C SER A 1023 19.02 21.91 4.32
N HIS A 1024 18.78 21.51 5.56
CA HIS A 1024 18.52 22.39 6.68
C HIS A 1024 19.11 21.80 7.97
N VAL A 1025 19.56 22.64 8.89
CA VAL A 1025 20.04 22.22 10.22
C VAL A 1025 19.18 22.86 11.27
N ALA A 1026 18.27 22.08 11.88
CA ALA A 1026 17.55 22.52 13.06
C ALA A 1026 18.50 22.51 14.26
N VAL A 1027 18.50 23.60 15.02
CA VAL A 1027 19.36 23.78 16.20
C VAL A 1027 18.73 23.13 17.44
N PRO A 1028 19.51 22.90 18.51
CA PRO A 1028 18.93 22.55 19.82
C PRO A 1028 17.81 23.52 20.23
N ASP A 1029 16.92 23.04 21.09
CA ASP A 1029 15.65 23.66 21.52
C ASP A 1029 14.53 23.74 20.47
N GLN A 1030 14.73 23.31 19.21
CA GLN A 1030 13.67 23.25 18.19
C GLN A 1030 12.99 21.86 18.13
N SER A 1031 11.85 21.70 18.82
CA SER A 1031 11.05 20.45 18.80
C SER A 1031 10.24 20.21 17.51
N SER A 1032 10.05 21.26 16.70
CA SER A 1032 9.37 21.19 15.40
C SER A 1032 9.89 22.27 14.45
N ILE A 1033 9.73 22.05 13.15
CA ILE A 1033 10.15 22.99 12.10
C ILE A 1033 9.23 22.93 10.87
N LYS A 1034 9.10 24.07 10.19
CA LYS A 1034 8.45 24.19 8.88
C LYS A 1034 9.51 24.43 7.80
N LEU A 1035 9.53 23.59 6.77
CA LEU A 1035 10.43 23.74 5.63
C LEU A 1035 9.64 24.26 4.43
N ASN A 1036 10.15 25.32 3.80
CA ASN A 1036 9.63 25.84 2.54
C ASN A 1036 10.35 25.16 1.37
N LEU A 1037 9.60 24.41 0.57
CA LEU A 1037 10.07 23.60 -0.56
C LEU A 1037 9.51 24.12 -1.91
N ASN A 1038 9.03 25.37 -1.97
CA ASN A 1038 8.42 25.94 -3.18
C ASN A 1038 9.38 26.00 -4.39
N ASP A 1039 10.69 25.99 -4.15
CA ASP A 1039 11.71 25.93 -5.21
C ASP A 1039 11.87 24.52 -5.80
N LEU A 1040 11.35 23.47 -5.14
CA LEU A 1040 11.32 22.10 -5.64
C LEU A 1040 10.10 21.88 -6.54
N LYS A 1041 10.32 21.23 -7.70
CA LYS A 1041 9.25 20.91 -8.66
C LYS A 1041 8.23 19.91 -8.07
N ALA A 1042 7.07 19.79 -8.69
CA ALA A 1042 6.14 18.72 -8.34
C ALA A 1042 6.77 17.33 -8.60
N GLY A 1043 6.53 16.36 -7.72
CA GLY A 1043 7.07 15.01 -7.84
C GLY A 1043 7.39 14.34 -6.50
N SER A 1044 7.92 13.12 -6.57
CA SER A 1044 8.34 12.33 -5.41
C SER A 1044 9.75 12.69 -4.96
N TYR A 1045 9.92 12.91 -3.65
CA TYR A 1045 11.18 13.19 -2.98
C TYR A 1045 11.32 12.30 -1.74
N ILE A 1046 12.53 12.21 -1.19
CA ILE A 1046 12.80 11.47 0.04
C ILE A 1046 13.44 12.42 1.03
N ILE A 1047 12.93 12.46 2.26
CA ILE A 1047 13.49 13.24 3.36
C ILE A 1047 14.23 12.33 4.35
N SER A 1048 15.42 12.75 4.76
CA SER A 1048 16.21 12.18 5.86
C SER A 1048 16.35 13.22 6.97
N ILE A 1049 16.21 12.77 8.22
CA ILE A 1049 16.44 13.56 9.44
C ILE A 1049 17.48 12.81 10.27
N GLU A 1050 18.62 13.42 10.55
CA GLU A 1050 19.80 12.82 11.16
C GLU A 1050 20.23 13.62 12.40
N ASN A 1051 20.43 12.95 13.54
CA ASN A 1051 21.08 13.49 14.74
C ASN A 1051 22.07 12.45 15.30
N LYS A 1052 22.80 12.74 16.39
CA LYS A 1052 23.79 11.78 16.94
C LYS A 1052 23.21 10.45 17.42
N LYS A 1053 21.89 10.35 17.60
CA LYS A 1053 21.21 9.17 18.16
C LYS A 1053 20.51 8.31 17.10
N SER A 1054 20.00 8.93 16.02
CA SER A 1054 19.17 8.24 15.02
C SER A 1054 19.14 8.94 13.67
N THR A 1055 18.82 8.18 12.62
CA THR A 1055 18.50 8.69 11.28
C THR A 1055 17.14 8.13 10.85
N ILE A 1056 16.25 9.00 10.35
CA ILE A 1056 14.90 8.65 9.91
C ILE A 1056 14.71 9.07 8.47
N THR A 1057 14.25 8.15 7.63
CA THR A 1057 14.04 8.39 6.20
C THR A 1057 12.56 8.13 5.84
N ARG A 1058 11.91 9.05 5.12
CA ARG A 1058 10.55 8.85 4.57
C ARG A 1058 10.41 9.41 3.16
N ALA A 1059 9.51 8.83 2.37
CA ALA A 1059 9.08 9.41 1.10
C ALA A 1059 8.05 10.53 1.33
N ILE A 1060 8.13 11.59 0.53
CA ILE A 1060 7.15 12.68 0.46
C ILE A 1060 6.82 12.96 -1.01
N PHE A 1061 5.60 13.40 -1.30
CA PHE A 1061 5.20 13.79 -2.65
C PHE A 1061 4.74 15.26 -2.66
N LEU A 1062 5.38 16.04 -3.53
CA LEU A 1062 4.99 17.43 -3.81
C LEU A 1062 3.95 17.41 -4.93
N SER A 1063 2.66 17.36 -4.56
CA SER A 1063 1.56 17.71 -5.47
C SER A 1063 1.51 19.23 -5.61
N ARG A 1064 1.61 19.75 -6.83
CA ARG A 1064 1.23 21.13 -7.18
C ARG A 1064 -0.11 21.09 -7.92
#